data_AF-A0A8H6MHX1-F1
#
_entry.id   AF-A0A8H6MHX1-F1
#
_cell.length_a   1.000
_cell.length_b   1.000
_cell.length_c   1.000
_cell.angle_alpha   90.00
_cell.angle_beta   90.00
_cell.angle_gamma   90.00
#
_symmetry.space_group_name_H-M   'P 1'
#
loop_
_entity.id
_entity.type
_entity.pdbx_description
1 polymer ?
#
loop_
_entity_poly.entity_id
_entity_poly.type
_entity_poly.pdbx_seq_one_letter_code
_entity_poly.pdbx_strand_id
1 'polypeptide(L)'
;MDNTHKQRAEDSANRTWCKPVSRETVLGRVKAFHEAMHDAKTLATSHCRVCYQQRAPKELEESTWEKMRVMYTAVEDEISTADRDHFACQECFPRDDGSSFLVCTECHTHLSKERLPPACRVNNLSLGCDHRYPNELRDLSPLEERLIGIYIPNGWITKITIEIETPTSGKYRKHIKGHITVLPNDVKGIAADVLPHALVDEKEWIHICFVGPRKPEPRDLGFMLRVRPQRLKCALVWLKKHNPLFREVAISEENLRTWADCAEHTEVSQQLFDSMKAYDQRAEDLIRTGHYVPATERGLPEEPIRDAAEVIASLEEREQDGARMEEETNTRIGGIAARGREPEDMDPRHITEEISEITSTGLLSTEETGDMPLPQKLAMLRKAAGEEDGRWRGRKPDGASERYTVVGTGETPYIVSRRGEEFADSNDPDFFPKAFPCLFPWGRGGPKALPQEAGKGRSQGRDFHLRKWTKLLLQRHGGQFATHPTFSFLIFNILVRSENRRVSYVRMNKAVFPKIQEIVKNLTTEAIQEAVEELSATRTTTNPDIQLLLRETNAFGKRQHMSNEERLFSRRKIQSLCVQFGMPCVWYTINPNDLTNPVNMKLATFRVARSEAERTKLFADFKRNFGGRVQHVVKDAVSSAQFFHREIELFFKHLVAVGEESIFGKVSSYFGCIETNERGALHIHGLLWLDANMELPKLFDDLEADKTGTYAAQSCDVQRAMSYRRFDSVFSDIVDITQDMVKFAEDFDNEVNMVVHRCQMHSCGATCTKYSYKDKERRKGGKRSLCRFHAPWCLRCKTEITPEGILHIRRNHERINRFSAALAVALRHNHNVAFLPTNAAGLAMIYYATNYSTKLDNPLWKRVALMSIVLEGIAKQE
;
A
#
# COMPACT_ATOMS: atom_id res chain seq x y z
N MET A 1 42.06 -6.10 10.57
CA MET A 1 40.78 -6.71 11.03
C MET A 1 40.91 -7.36 12.43
N ASP A 2 41.89 -6.99 13.26
CA ASP A 2 42.46 -7.96 14.23
C ASP A 2 42.25 -7.67 15.74
N ASN A 3 41.81 -6.47 16.14
CA ASN A 3 41.60 -6.15 17.58
C ASN A 3 40.11 -6.15 17.98
N THR A 4 39.24 -5.62 17.11
CA THR A 4 37.79 -5.55 17.36
C THR A 4 37.12 -6.93 17.33
N HIS A 5 37.59 -7.84 16.49
CA HIS A 5 37.08 -9.22 16.44
C HIS A 5 37.49 -10.02 17.68
N LYS A 6 38.74 -9.86 18.15
CA LYS A 6 39.21 -10.52 19.38
C LYS A 6 38.42 -10.06 20.60
N GLN A 7 38.23 -8.74 20.76
CA GLN A 7 37.39 -8.21 21.83
C GLN A 7 35.95 -8.76 21.75
N ARG A 8 35.35 -8.82 20.55
CA ARG A 8 34.01 -9.40 20.38
C ARG A 8 33.96 -10.89 20.70
N ALA A 9 35.00 -11.65 20.36
CA ALA A 9 35.07 -13.07 20.71
C ALA A 9 35.19 -13.26 22.22
N GLU A 10 36.01 -12.44 22.90
CA GLU A 10 36.15 -12.42 24.35
C GLU A 10 34.83 -12.01 25.04
N ASP A 11 34.20 -10.93 24.59
CA ASP A 11 32.91 -10.46 25.09
C ASP A 11 31.81 -11.52 24.87
N SER A 12 31.88 -12.26 23.76
CA SER A 12 30.97 -13.35 23.45
C SER A 12 31.15 -14.55 24.37
N ALA A 13 32.41 -14.94 24.61
CA ALA A 13 32.78 -15.99 25.56
C ALA A 13 32.37 -15.61 26.99
N ASN A 14 32.46 -14.32 27.33
CA ASN A 14 32.00 -13.75 28.60
C ASN A 14 30.48 -13.51 28.64
N ARG A 15 29.75 -13.85 27.56
CA ARG A 15 28.29 -13.76 27.43
C ARG A 15 27.72 -12.38 27.78
N THR A 16 28.43 -11.31 27.45
CA THR A 16 27.98 -9.95 27.76
C THR A 16 26.62 -9.62 27.13
N TRP A 17 26.30 -10.24 25.99
CA TRP A 17 25.05 -10.12 25.25
C TRP A 17 23.83 -10.74 25.92
N CYS A 18 24.00 -11.61 26.93
CA CYS A 18 22.88 -12.22 27.67
C CYS A 18 22.63 -11.54 29.03
N LYS A 19 23.30 -10.43 29.33
CA LYS A 19 23.08 -9.69 30.57
C LYS A 19 21.65 -9.13 30.59
N PRO A 20 20.91 -9.29 31.71
CA PRO A 20 19.58 -8.71 31.83
C PRO A 20 19.62 -7.18 31.70
N VAL A 21 18.70 -6.64 30.91
CA VAL A 21 18.51 -5.19 30.80
C VAL A 21 17.88 -4.69 32.11
N SER A 22 18.44 -3.62 32.68
CA SER A 22 17.89 -3.06 33.92
C SER A 22 16.47 -2.50 33.70
N ARG A 23 15.60 -2.61 34.72
CA ARG A 23 14.24 -2.02 34.67
C ARG A 23 14.30 -0.51 34.44
N GLU A 24 15.28 0.18 35.02
CA GLU A 24 15.50 1.61 34.82
C GLU A 24 15.76 1.95 33.34
N THR A 25 16.63 1.20 32.67
CA THR A 25 16.90 1.36 31.24
C THR A 25 15.64 1.14 30.42
N VAL A 26 14.86 0.09 30.70
CA VAL A 26 13.59 -0.18 30.00
C VAL A 26 12.62 0.98 30.15
N LEU A 27 12.36 1.43 31.37
CA LEU A 27 11.44 2.53 31.64
C LEU A 27 11.91 3.84 30.98
N GLY A 28 13.21 4.16 31.08
CA GLY A 28 13.80 5.34 30.48
C GLY A 28 13.69 5.36 28.95
N ARG A 29 13.97 4.23 28.28
CA ARG A 29 13.83 4.12 26.81
C ARG A 29 12.37 4.19 26.35
N VAL A 30 11.45 3.56 27.08
CA VAL A 30 10.00 3.63 26.79
C VAL A 30 9.47 5.05 26.95
N LYS A 31 9.86 5.75 28.02
CA LYS A 31 9.52 7.17 28.23
C LYS A 31 10.04 8.04 27.10
N ALA A 32 11.33 7.92 26.75
CA ALA A 32 11.94 8.71 25.68
C ALA A 32 11.25 8.48 24.32
N PHE A 33 10.87 7.23 24.02
CA PHE A 33 10.06 6.92 22.84
C PHE A 33 8.71 7.64 22.88
N HIS A 34 8.00 7.57 24.01
CA HIS A 34 6.66 8.13 24.14
C HIS A 34 6.65 9.67 24.02
N GLU A 35 7.59 10.34 24.70
CA GLU A 35 7.83 11.78 24.61
C GLU A 35 8.13 12.20 23.16
N ALA A 36 9.07 11.50 22.51
CA ALA A 36 9.43 11.80 21.14
C ALA A 36 8.28 11.52 20.16
N MET A 37 7.46 10.48 20.40
CA MET A 37 6.34 10.11 19.55
C MET A 37 5.23 11.17 19.59
N HIS A 38 4.94 11.69 20.79
CA HIS A 38 3.84 12.64 21.02
C HIS A 38 4.25 14.12 20.98
N ASP A 39 5.55 14.43 20.82
CA ASP A 39 6.04 15.80 20.73
C ASP A 39 5.39 16.60 19.58
N ALA A 40 4.50 17.53 19.96
CA ALA A 40 3.77 18.39 19.05
C ALA A 40 4.68 19.31 18.21
N LYS A 41 5.90 19.64 18.69
CA LYS A 41 6.83 20.51 17.96
C LYS A 41 7.44 19.81 16.75
N THR A 42 7.51 18.47 16.76
CA THR A 42 8.14 17.65 15.71
C THR A 42 7.12 16.97 14.80
N LEU A 43 5.84 16.97 15.15
CA LEU A 43 4.76 16.46 14.31
C LEU A 43 4.40 17.46 13.22
N ALA A 44 4.15 16.97 11.99
CA ALA A 44 3.77 17.80 10.85
C ALA A 44 2.31 18.30 10.94
N THR A 45 2.00 19.04 12.00
CA THR A 45 0.67 19.57 12.37
C THR A 45 0.55 21.08 12.15
N SER A 46 1.44 21.64 11.33
CA SER A 46 1.39 23.01 10.83
C SER A 46 1.82 23.06 9.36
N HIS A 47 1.78 24.23 8.71
CA HIS A 47 2.16 24.37 7.30
C HIS A 47 2.74 25.74 7.01
N CYS A 48 3.62 25.79 6.00
CA CYS A 48 4.20 27.03 5.51
C CYS A 48 3.21 27.77 4.59
N ARG A 49 2.99 29.08 4.78
CA ARG A 49 2.10 29.87 3.92
C ARG A 49 2.66 30.13 2.52
N VAL A 50 3.98 30.10 2.34
CA VAL A 50 4.63 30.32 1.03
C VAL A 50 4.52 29.10 0.13
N CYS A 51 5.04 27.94 0.56
CA CYS A 51 5.03 26.72 -0.27
C CYS A 51 3.84 25.79 0.00
N TYR A 52 2.99 26.12 0.96
CA TYR A 52 1.79 25.37 1.35
C TYR A 52 2.04 23.92 1.80
N GLN A 53 3.30 23.56 2.07
CA GLN A 53 3.69 22.24 2.57
C GLN A 53 3.41 22.12 4.06
N GLN A 54 2.88 20.96 4.46
CA GLN A 54 2.82 20.57 5.87
C GLN A 54 4.23 20.41 6.43
N ARG A 55 4.47 20.97 7.61
CA ARG A 55 5.76 21.03 8.30
C ARG A 55 5.54 20.90 9.80
N ALA A 56 6.59 20.48 10.49
CA ALA A 56 6.55 20.50 11.94
C ALA A 56 6.63 21.94 12.45
N PRO A 57 5.95 22.32 13.55
CA PRO A 57 6.03 23.66 14.10
C PRO A 57 7.47 24.16 14.34
N LYS A 58 8.38 23.28 14.74
CA LYS A 58 9.81 23.61 14.91
C LYS A 58 10.54 24.03 13.62
N GLU A 59 9.97 23.72 12.46
CA GLU A 59 10.54 24.04 11.13
C GLU A 59 9.98 25.34 10.56
N LEU A 60 9.13 26.03 11.33
CA LEU A 60 8.41 27.23 10.94
C LEU A 60 8.82 28.41 11.81
N GLU A 61 8.91 29.57 11.20
CA GLU A 61 9.18 30.85 11.84
C GLU A 61 8.05 31.82 11.53
N GLU A 62 7.74 32.70 12.47
CA GLU A 62 6.78 33.78 12.24
C GLU A 62 7.38 34.88 11.37
N SER A 63 6.62 35.32 10.38
CA SER A 63 6.94 36.44 9.50
C SER A 63 5.75 37.39 9.39
N THR A 64 6.01 38.65 9.07
CA THR A 64 4.97 39.63 8.73
C THR A 64 4.95 39.89 7.23
N TRP A 65 3.93 40.59 6.75
CA TRP A 65 3.84 40.95 5.33
C TRP A 65 4.94 41.95 4.92
N GLU A 66 5.31 42.91 5.76
CA GLU A 66 6.34 43.92 5.44
C GLU A 66 7.68 43.25 5.12
N LYS A 67 8.09 42.30 5.98
CA LYS A 67 9.33 41.53 5.79
C LYS A 67 9.26 40.67 4.54
N MET A 68 8.14 39.98 4.34
CA MET A 68 7.95 39.07 3.22
C MET A 68 7.87 39.81 1.88
N ARG A 69 7.22 40.99 1.84
CA ARG A 69 7.02 41.78 0.64
C ARG A 69 8.35 42.20 0.01
N VAL A 70 9.32 42.63 0.81
CA VAL A 70 10.65 43.01 0.31
C VAL A 70 11.33 41.83 -0.38
N MET A 71 11.34 40.66 0.27
CA MET A 71 11.91 39.45 -0.30
C MET A 71 11.13 38.94 -1.53
N TYR A 72 9.81 39.12 -1.53
CA TYR A 72 8.93 38.73 -2.62
C TYR A 72 9.12 39.60 -3.87
N THR A 73 9.20 40.92 -3.71
CA THR A 73 9.41 41.85 -4.83
C THR A 73 10.73 41.57 -5.56
N ALA A 74 11.77 41.11 -4.85
CA ALA A 74 13.04 40.72 -5.46
C ALA A 74 12.95 39.51 -6.41
N VAL A 75 11.93 38.66 -6.25
CA VAL A 75 11.70 37.47 -7.10
C VAL A 75 10.43 37.57 -7.95
N GLU A 76 9.75 38.72 -7.94
CA GLU A 76 8.44 38.92 -8.57
C GLU A 76 8.48 38.73 -10.10
N ASP A 77 9.61 39.05 -10.73
CA ASP A 77 9.84 38.87 -12.17
C ASP A 77 10.06 37.41 -12.57
N GLU A 78 10.45 36.54 -11.63
CA GLU A 78 10.55 35.08 -11.87
C GLU A 78 9.20 34.37 -11.73
N ILE A 79 8.18 35.07 -11.23
CA ILE A 79 6.86 34.53 -10.88
C ILE A 79 5.86 34.91 -11.97
N SER A 80 5.10 33.92 -12.48
CA SER A 80 4.08 34.22 -13.49
C SER A 80 2.97 35.10 -12.90
N THR A 81 2.30 35.90 -13.72
CA THR A 81 1.21 36.78 -13.26
C THR A 81 0.13 36.01 -12.48
N ALA A 82 -0.19 34.78 -12.92
CA ALA A 82 -1.15 33.91 -12.24
C ALA A 82 -0.68 33.44 -10.85
N ASP A 83 0.64 33.31 -10.66
CA ASP A 83 1.23 32.90 -9.38
C ASP A 83 1.33 34.08 -8.39
N ARG A 84 1.36 35.33 -8.88
CA ARG A 84 1.28 36.53 -8.02
C ARG A 84 -0.02 36.56 -7.21
N ASP A 85 -1.09 36.02 -7.79
CA ASP A 85 -2.37 35.89 -7.09
C ASP A 85 -2.33 34.99 -5.85
N HIS A 86 -1.35 34.09 -5.71
CA HIS A 86 -1.17 33.32 -4.46
C HIS A 86 -0.92 34.27 -3.28
N PHE A 87 -0.06 35.25 -3.47
CA PHE A 87 0.31 36.24 -2.45
C PHE A 87 -0.75 37.34 -2.25
N ALA A 88 -1.79 37.38 -3.10
CA ALA A 88 -2.94 38.27 -2.94
C ALA A 88 -3.96 37.77 -1.90
N CYS A 89 -3.85 36.52 -1.43
CA CYS A 89 -4.76 35.98 -0.43
C CYS A 89 -4.53 36.63 0.95
N GLN A 90 -5.47 37.49 1.38
CA GLN A 90 -5.39 38.20 2.67
C GLN A 90 -5.46 37.25 3.89
N GLU A 91 -6.15 36.12 3.76
CA GLU A 91 -6.20 35.08 4.82
C GLU A 91 -4.85 34.36 5.01
N CYS A 92 -4.06 34.20 3.94
CA CYS A 92 -2.74 33.58 4.02
C CYS A 92 -1.64 34.60 4.36
N PHE A 93 -1.82 35.85 3.94
CA PHE A 93 -0.86 36.93 4.04
C PHE A 93 -1.57 38.21 4.51
N PRO A 94 -1.98 38.26 5.80
CA PRO A 94 -2.65 39.42 6.35
C PRO A 94 -1.79 40.68 6.19
N ARG A 95 -2.45 41.81 5.94
CA ARG A 95 -1.81 43.10 5.64
C ARG A 95 -1.82 44.07 6.82
N ASP A 96 -2.46 43.67 7.93
CA ASP A 96 -2.64 44.51 9.10
C ASP A 96 -1.38 44.52 9.96
N ASP A 97 -1.04 45.69 10.51
CA ASP A 97 0.13 45.88 11.37
C ASP A 97 0.05 44.95 12.59
N GLY A 98 1.07 44.09 12.74
CA GLY A 98 1.20 43.14 13.84
C GLY A 98 0.65 41.73 13.57
N SER A 99 -0.02 41.49 12.43
CA SER A 99 -0.43 40.13 12.05
C SER A 99 0.74 39.31 11.51
N SER A 100 0.99 38.14 12.10
CA SER A 100 2.05 37.22 11.67
C SER A 100 1.50 35.96 10.99
N PHE A 101 2.36 35.32 10.20
CA PHE A 101 2.08 34.04 9.56
C PHE A 101 3.33 33.16 9.50
N LEU A 102 3.13 31.86 9.37
CA LEU A 102 4.21 30.87 9.44
C LEU A 102 4.88 30.63 8.08
N VAL A 103 6.20 30.70 8.07
CA VAL A 103 7.06 30.43 6.90
C VAL A 103 8.09 29.37 7.28
N CYS A 104 8.32 28.38 6.43
CA CYS A 104 9.36 27.39 6.70
C CYS A 104 10.75 27.95 6.44
N THR A 105 11.73 27.44 7.20
CA THR A 105 13.15 27.80 7.09
C THR A 105 13.68 27.71 5.65
N GLU A 106 13.25 26.70 4.89
CA GLU A 106 13.63 26.53 3.48
C GLU A 106 13.12 27.69 2.60
N CYS A 107 11.87 28.12 2.77
CA CYS A 107 11.31 29.23 2.00
C CYS A 107 11.96 30.55 2.39
N HIS A 108 12.08 30.81 3.69
CA HIS A 108 12.72 32.01 4.21
C HIS A 108 14.17 32.14 3.70
N THR A 109 14.95 31.06 3.79
CA THR A 109 16.37 31.03 3.36
C THR A 109 16.53 31.30 1.86
N HIS A 110 15.65 30.77 1.01
CA HIS A 110 15.75 30.98 -0.43
C HIS A 110 15.32 32.40 -0.83
N LEU A 111 14.23 32.88 -0.26
CA LEU A 111 13.72 34.23 -0.53
C LEU A 111 14.66 35.32 -0.04
N SER A 112 15.31 35.14 1.12
CA SER A 112 16.37 36.03 1.61
C SER A 112 17.59 36.10 0.69
N LYS A 113 17.78 35.10 -0.17
CA LYS A 113 18.85 35.03 -1.17
C LYS A 113 18.36 35.42 -2.56
N GLU A 114 17.21 36.09 -2.66
CA GLU A 114 16.60 36.54 -3.92
C GLU A 114 16.38 35.37 -4.90
N ARG A 115 15.98 34.19 -4.39
CA ARG A 115 15.72 33.00 -5.19
C ARG A 115 14.37 32.39 -4.86
N LEU A 116 13.67 31.94 -5.88
CA LEU A 116 12.45 31.14 -5.68
C LEU A 116 12.74 29.83 -4.91
N PRO A 117 12.00 29.53 -3.82
CA PRO A 117 12.14 28.29 -3.08
C PRO A 117 11.95 27.08 -4.01
N PRO A 118 12.73 25.99 -3.90
CA PRO A 118 12.62 24.84 -4.80
C PRO A 118 11.21 24.29 -4.87
N ALA A 119 10.52 24.18 -3.73
CA ALA A 119 9.12 23.76 -3.67
C ALA A 119 8.19 24.66 -4.49
N CYS A 120 8.53 25.94 -4.71
CA CYS A 120 7.75 26.92 -5.48
C CYS A 120 8.16 27.00 -6.96
N ARG A 121 9.31 26.43 -7.38
CA ARG A 121 9.89 26.61 -8.74
C ARG A 121 9.13 25.92 -9.88
N VAL A 122 8.34 24.89 -9.61
CA VAL A 122 7.46 24.28 -10.64
C VAL A 122 6.06 24.19 -10.04
N ASN A 123 5.22 25.12 -10.47
CA ASN A 123 3.76 25.12 -10.38
C ASN A 123 3.11 25.01 -8.98
N ASN A 124 3.87 25.05 -7.88
CA ASN A 124 3.32 24.92 -6.52
C ASN A 124 2.68 26.22 -6.00
N LEU A 125 3.05 27.37 -6.57
CA LEU A 125 2.32 28.64 -6.42
C LEU A 125 1.09 28.69 -7.34
N SER A 126 1.16 28.02 -8.51
CA SER A 126 0.06 27.96 -9.47
C SER A 126 -1.14 27.17 -8.96
N LEU A 127 -0.93 26.34 -7.93
CA LEU A 127 -2.00 25.64 -7.20
C LEU A 127 -2.68 26.49 -6.12
N GLY A 128 -2.14 27.68 -5.82
CA GLY A 128 -2.68 28.60 -4.82
C GLY A 128 -2.80 28.02 -3.40
N CYS A 129 -3.74 28.56 -2.63
CA CYS A 129 -4.11 28.10 -1.29
C CYS A 129 -5.58 27.66 -1.24
N ASP A 130 -5.97 26.88 -0.22
CA ASP A 130 -7.35 26.38 -0.10
C ASP A 130 -8.38 27.52 0.03
N HIS A 131 -8.03 28.70 0.55
CA HIS A 131 -8.93 29.86 0.61
C HIS A 131 -9.36 30.38 -0.78
N ARG A 132 -8.50 30.19 -1.80
CA ARG A 132 -8.76 30.64 -3.17
C ARG A 132 -9.29 29.53 -4.07
N TYR A 133 -9.39 28.30 -3.56
CA TYR A 133 -9.92 27.19 -4.33
C TYR A 133 -11.39 27.47 -4.73
N PRO A 134 -11.74 27.28 -6.01
CA PRO A 134 -13.05 27.71 -6.54
C PRO A 134 -14.20 26.90 -5.95
N ASN A 135 -15.29 27.59 -5.59
CA ASN A 135 -16.45 26.97 -4.94
C ASN A 135 -17.24 26.04 -5.89
N GLU A 136 -17.16 26.28 -7.19
CA GLU A 136 -17.77 25.48 -8.25
C GLU A 136 -17.15 24.09 -8.36
N LEU A 137 -15.85 23.95 -8.02
CA LEU A 137 -15.13 22.66 -8.01
C LEU A 137 -15.05 22.03 -6.62
N ARG A 138 -15.71 22.62 -5.61
CA ARG A 138 -15.83 22.01 -4.27
C ARG A 138 -16.97 21.01 -4.23
N ASP A 139 -16.82 19.99 -3.38
CA ASP A 139 -17.85 18.98 -3.11
C ASP A 139 -18.29 18.18 -4.36
N LEU A 140 -17.49 18.12 -5.41
CA LEU A 140 -17.77 17.20 -6.51
C LEU A 140 -17.56 15.75 -6.04
N SER A 141 -18.47 14.85 -6.42
CA SER A 141 -18.28 13.42 -6.22
C SER A 141 -17.12 12.92 -7.09
N PRO A 142 -16.47 11.80 -6.77
CA PRO A 142 -15.41 11.27 -7.62
C PRO A 142 -15.88 10.96 -9.05
N LEU A 143 -17.16 10.62 -9.25
CA LEU A 143 -17.74 10.50 -10.58
C LEU A 143 -17.90 11.86 -11.26
N GLU A 144 -18.40 12.89 -10.56
CA GLU A 144 -18.50 14.24 -11.12
C GLU A 144 -17.14 14.81 -11.54
N GLU A 145 -16.08 14.58 -10.75
CA GLU A 145 -14.71 15.02 -11.08
C GLU A 145 -14.17 14.31 -12.33
N ARG A 146 -14.51 13.02 -12.50
CA ARG A 146 -14.15 12.25 -13.69
C ARG A 146 -14.86 12.79 -14.94
N LEU A 147 -16.14 13.09 -14.84
CA LEU A 147 -16.97 13.54 -15.96
C LEU A 147 -16.54 14.89 -16.56
N ILE A 148 -15.80 15.70 -15.80
CA ILE A 148 -15.26 16.99 -16.27
C ILE A 148 -13.78 16.91 -16.67
N GLY A 149 -13.14 15.74 -16.58
CA GLY A 149 -11.76 15.54 -17.03
C GLY A 149 -11.69 15.43 -18.56
N ILE A 150 -10.74 16.14 -19.17
CA ILE A 150 -10.47 16.01 -20.62
C ILE A 150 -9.86 14.64 -20.91
N TYR A 151 -8.97 14.18 -20.02
CA TYR A 151 -8.38 12.85 -20.10
C TYR A 151 -8.95 11.94 -19.02
N ILE A 152 -9.34 10.74 -19.41
CA ILE A 152 -9.69 9.66 -18.50
C ILE A 152 -8.49 8.70 -18.42
N PRO A 153 -7.69 8.73 -17.34
CA PRO A 153 -6.47 7.95 -17.25
C PRO A 153 -6.69 6.53 -16.72
N ASN A 154 -7.93 6.12 -16.42
CA ASN A 154 -8.23 4.82 -15.79
C ASN A 154 -9.68 4.39 -15.99
N GLY A 155 -9.93 3.07 -16.02
CA GLY A 155 -11.24 2.49 -15.73
C GLY A 155 -11.53 2.45 -14.21
N TRP A 156 -12.78 2.21 -13.83
CA TRP A 156 -13.20 2.16 -12.43
C TRP A 156 -13.95 0.85 -12.11
N ILE A 157 -13.28 -0.02 -11.36
CA ILE A 157 -13.90 -1.23 -10.79
C ILE A 157 -13.94 -1.04 -9.27
N THR A 158 -15.10 -1.19 -8.66
CA THR A 158 -15.25 -1.00 -7.21
C THR A 158 -16.11 -2.08 -6.57
N LYS A 159 -15.67 -2.52 -5.39
CA LYS A 159 -16.39 -3.47 -4.52
C LYS A 159 -16.94 -2.73 -3.31
N ILE A 160 -18.24 -2.85 -3.07
CA ILE A 160 -18.94 -2.19 -1.96
C ILE A 160 -19.42 -3.25 -0.98
N THR A 161 -19.13 -3.10 0.31
CA THR A 161 -19.61 -4.01 1.35
C THR A 161 -20.78 -3.37 2.10
N ILE A 162 -21.87 -4.11 2.24
CA ILE A 162 -23.11 -3.70 2.92
C ILE A 162 -23.29 -4.57 4.16
N GLU A 163 -23.44 -3.94 5.31
CA GLU A 163 -23.70 -4.58 6.61
C GLU A 163 -25.10 -4.16 7.10
N ILE A 164 -25.81 -5.04 7.82
CA ILE A 164 -27.18 -4.76 8.34
C ILE A 164 -27.12 -3.82 9.54
N GLU A 165 -26.15 -4.04 10.42
CA GLU A 165 -26.07 -3.39 11.73
C GLU A 165 -25.31 -2.05 11.72
N THR A 166 -24.50 -1.80 10.68
CA THR A 166 -23.77 -0.54 10.53
C THR A 166 -24.29 0.22 9.31
N PRO A 167 -24.52 1.54 9.40
CA PRO A 167 -24.86 2.34 8.23
C PRO A 167 -23.79 2.15 7.16
N THR A 168 -24.19 1.86 5.92
CA THR A 168 -23.27 1.80 4.77
C THR A 168 -22.61 3.17 4.61
N SER A 169 -21.46 3.33 5.25
CA SER A 169 -20.78 4.59 5.26
C SER A 169 -19.88 4.66 4.03
N GLY A 170 -20.48 5.19 2.98
CA GLY A 170 -19.86 5.55 1.74
C GLY A 170 -18.77 6.62 1.89
N LYS A 171 -17.66 6.33 2.55
CA LYS A 171 -16.47 7.19 2.43
C LYS A 171 -15.32 6.27 2.07
N TYR A 172 -15.37 5.84 0.82
CA TYR A 172 -14.32 5.15 0.04
C TYR A 172 -13.29 4.48 0.93
N ARG A 173 -13.50 3.19 1.26
CA ARG A 173 -12.34 2.39 1.68
C ARG A 173 -11.39 2.43 0.47
N LYS A 174 -10.28 3.18 0.51
CA LYS A 174 -9.12 3.11 -0.41
C LYS A 174 -8.46 1.72 -0.36
N HIS A 175 -9.25 0.69 -0.23
CA HIS A 175 -8.96 -0.62 -0.73
C HIS A 175 -9.26 -0.58 -2.23
N ILE A 176 -8.46 0.19 -2.98
CA ILE A 176 -8.10 -0.26 -4.34
C ILE A 176 -7.26 -1.51 -4.08
N LYS A 177 -7.94 -2.59 -3.75
CA LYS A 177 -7.34 -3.91 -3.77
C LYS A 177 -7.41 -4.25 -5.25
N GLY A 178 -6.25 -4.37 -5.86
CA GLY A 178 -6.14 -5.00 -7.14
C GLY A 178 -4.74 -5.12 -7.68
N HIS A 179 -4.58 -5.99 -8.68
CA HIS A 179 -3.31 -6.12 -9.36
C HIS A 179 -3.14 -4.85 -10.19
N ILE A 180 -1.92 -4.30 -10.16
CA ILE A 180 -1.55 -3.21 -11.06
C ILE A 180 -1.43 -3.82 -12.45
N THR A 181 -2.54 -3.90 -13.16
CA THR A 181 -2.51 -4.25 -14.59
C THR A 181 -2.29 -2.97 -15.35
N VAL A 182 -1.08 -2.84 -15.87
CA VAL A 182 -0.69 -1.72 -16.73
C VAL A 182 -1.29 -1.97 -18.11
N LEU A 183 -2.49 -1.48 -18.33
CA LEU A 183 -3.09 -1.47 -19.66
C LEU A 183 -2.61 -0.24 -20.44
N PRO A 184 -2.33 -0.37 -21.74
CA PRO A 184 -2.20 0.77 -22.63
C PRO A 184 -3.53 1.55 -22.63
N ASN A 185 -3.50 2.82 -22.21
CA ASN A 185 -4.67 3.70 -22.30
C ASN A 185 -4.57 4.50 -23.60
N ASP A 186 -5.59 4.41 -24.45
CA ASP A 186 -5.77 5.30 -25.59
C ASP A 186 -6.43 6.60 -25.11
N VAL A 187 -5.60 7.57 -24.76
CA VAL A 187 -6.08 8.82 -24.18
C VAL A 187 -6.46 9.84 -25.25
N LYS A 188 -6.06 9.65 -26.53
CA LYS A 188 -6.44 10.57 -27.61
C LYS A 188 -7.82 10.22 -28.19
N GLY A 189 -8.17 8.94 -28.30
CA GLY A 189 -9.55 8.52 -28.56
C GLY A 189 -10.50 8.86 -27.41
N ILE A 190 -9.97 9.13 -26.22
CA ILE A 190 -10.70 9.47 -24.98
C ILE A 190 -10.58 10.97 -24.64
N ALA A 191 -9.79 11.74 -25.40
CA ALA A 191 -9.64 13.18 -25.20
C ALA A 191 -10.95 13.87 -25.59
N ALA A 192 -11.70 14.32 -24.60
CA ALA A 192 -13.00 14.91 -24.86
C ALA A 192 -12.88 16.37 -25.29
N ASP A 193 -13.26 16.65 -26.53
CA ASP A 193 -13.57 18.00 -27.00
C ASP A 193 -15.00 18.42 -26.58
N VAL A 194 -15.82 17.46 -26.12
CA VAL A 194 -17.20 17.67 -25.67
C VAL A 194 -17.37 17.09 -24.25
N LEU A 195 -17.76 17.93 -23.29
CA LEU A 195 -17.96 17.55 -21.89
C LEU A 195 -19.36 17.93 -21.37
N PRO A 196 -19.89 17.26 -20.33
CA PRO A 196 -19.32 16.10 -19.64
C PRO A 196 -19.36 14.84 -20.52
N HIS A 197 -18.57 13.82 -20.16
CA HIS A 197 -18.64 12.50 -20.82
C HIS A 197 -20.07 11.93 -20.78
N ALA A 198 -20.49 11.30 -21.88
CA ALA A 198 -21.83 10.73 -21.96
C ALA A 198 -21.94 9.47 -21.08
N LEU A 199 -23.13 9.23 -20.51
CA LEU A 199 -23.38 8.07 -19.66
C LEU A 199 -23.12 6.74 -20.39
N VAL A 200 -23.44 6.66 -21.68
CA VAL A 200 -23.26 5.46 -22.50
C VAL A 200 -21.79 5.06 -22.55
N ASP A 201 -20.89 6.03 -22.74
CA ASP A 201 -19.45 5.78 -22.77
C ASP A 201 -18.97 5.34 -21.39
N GLU A 202 -19.34 6.06 -20.33
CA GLU A 202 -18.89 5.79 -18.96
C GLU A 202 -19.37 4.44 -18.38
N LYS A 203 -20.53 3.95 -18.81
CA LYS A 203 -21.03 2.61 -18.45
C LYS A 203 -20.09 1.49 -18.86
N GLU A 204 -19.31 1.68 -19.92
CA GLU A 204 -18.32 0.70 -20.36
C GLU A 204 -17.09 0.67 -19.44
N TRP A 205 -16.84 1.76 -18.69
CA TRP A 205 -15.64 1.92 -17.86
C TRP A 205 -15.88 1.80 -16.36
N ILE A 206 -17.15 1.89 -15.93
CA ILE A 206 -17.55 1.85 -14.53
C ILE A 206 -18.27 0.52 -14.23
N HIS A 207 -17.64 -0.30 -13.40
CA HIS A 207 -18.19 -1.56 -12.95
C HIS A 207 -18.29 -1.60 -11.42
N ILE A 208 -19.49 -1.90 -10.93
CA ILE A 208 -19.81 -1.84 -9.51
C ILE A 208 -20.34 -3.20 -9.06
N CYS A 209 -19.65 -3.79 -8.10
CA CYS A 209 -20.05 -5.02 -7.44
C CYS A 209 -20.34 -4.76 -5.96
N PHE A 210 -21.33 -5.42 -5.38
CA PHE A 210 -21.65 -5.31 -3.96
C PHE A 210 -21.64 -6.67 -3.25
N VAL A 211 -21.24 -6.67 -1.97
CA VAL A 211 -21.29 -7.81 -1.07
C VAL A 211 -22.15 -7.46 0.12
N GLY A 212 -23.17 -8.24 0.39
CA GLY A 212 -23.98 -8.09 1.59
C GLY A 212 -25.32 -8.78 1.48
N PRO A 213 -26.06 -8.84 2.59
CA PRO A 213 -27.33 -9.55 2.68
C PRO A 213 -28.49 -8.85 1.94
N ARG A 214 -28.24 -7.64 1.42
CA ARG A 214 -29.20 -6.88 0.60
C ARG A 214 -28.49 -6.12 -0.52
N LYS A 215 -29.22 -5.82 -1.60
CA LYS A 215 -28.79 -4.82 -2.59
C LYS A 215 -28.59 -3.47 -1.88
N PRO A 216 -27.50 -2.72 -2.17
CA PRO A 216 -27.35 -1.35 -1.69
C PRO A 216 -28.54 -0.50 -2.12
N GLU A 217 -28.92 0.45 -1.28
CA GLU A 217 -29.88 1.47 -1.69
C GLU A 217 -29.14 2.59 -2.42
N PRO A 218 -29.79 3.33 -3.36
CA PRO A 218 -29.12 4.40 -4.08
C PRO A 218 -28.45 5.45 -3.17
N ARG A 219 -29.00 5.71 -1.97
CA ARG A 219 -28.40 6.59 -0.96
C ARG A 219 -27.06 6.09 -0.42
N ASP A 220 -26.84 4.77 -0.39
CA ASP A 220 -25.60 4.13 0.06
C ASP A 220 -24.43 4.44 -0.90
N LEU A 221 -24.73 4.91 -2.11
CA LEU A 221 -23.82 5.05 -3.25
C LEU A 221 -23.53 6.51 -3.63
N GLY A 222 -24.32 7.46 -3.12
CA GLY A 222 -24.22 8.89 -3.46
C GLY A 222 -22.84 9.49 -3.17
N PHE A 223 -22.08 8.93 -2.22
CA PHE A 223 -20.72 9.40 -1.96
C PHE A 223 -19.73 9.25 -3.12
N MET A 224 -20.03 8.35 -4.04
CA MET A 224 -19.14 7.92 -5.12
C MET A 224 -19.77 8.25 -6.48
N LEU A 225 -21.04 7.89 -6.64
CA LEU A 225 -21.76 7.87 -7.91
C LEU A 225 -22.77 9.00 -8.05
N ARG A 226 -22.83 9.93 -7.08
CA ARG A 226 -23.68 11.13 -7.19
C ARG A 226 -23.30 11.92 -8.43
N VAL A 227 -24.27 12.31 -9.23
CA VAL A 227 -24.10 13.25 -10.34
C VAL A 227 -25.19 14.31 -10.29
N ARG A 228 -24.79 15.58 -10.16
CA ARG A 228 -25.67 16.74 -10.17
C ARG A 228 -25.43 17.53 -11.46
N PRO A 229 -26.29 17.42 -12.48
CA PRO A 229 -26.07 18.07 -13.78
C PRO A 229 -25.83 19.58 -13.67
N GLN A 230 -26.55 20.26 -12.79
CA GLN A 230 -26.37 21.71 -12.59
C GLN A 230 -25.00 22.04 -11.98
N ARG A 231 -24.48 21.22 -11.05
CA ARG A 231 -23.14 21.40 -10.49
C ARG A 231 -22.06 21.14 -11.53
N LEU A 232 -22.20 20.08 -12.34
CA LEU A 232 -21.31 19.80 -13.47
C LEU A 232 -21.25 20.98 -14.45
N LYS A 233 -22.42 21.52 -14.82
CA LYS A 233 -22.51 22.67 -15.72
C LYS A 233 -21.81 23.89 -15.13
N CYS A 234 -22.06 24.22 -13.86
CA CYS A 234 -21.36 25.31 -13.18
C CYS A 234 -19.83 25.10 -13.16
N ALA A 235 -19.37 23.88 -12.88
CA ALA A 235 -17.96 23.53 -12.88
C ALA A 235 -17.32 23.71 -14.27
N LEU A 236 -17.94 23.20 -15.34
CA LEU A 236 -17.45 23.31 -16.71
C LEU A 236 -17.44 24.76 -17.23
N VAL A 237 -18.49 25.53 -16.94
CA VAL A 237 -18.53 26.96 -17.29
C VAL A 237 -17.42 27.72 -16.57
N TRP A 238 -17.19 27.41 -15.29
CA TRP A 238 -16.10 28.02 -14.54
C TRP A 238 -14.73 27.65 -15.13
N LEU A 239 -14.51 26.37 -15.46
CA LEU A 239 -13.28 25.87 -16.07
C LEU A 239 -13.03 26.53 -17.43
N LYS A 240 -14.05 26.63 -18.30
CA LYS A 240 -13.92 27.28 -19.61
C LYS A 240 -13.51 28.75 -19.50
N LYS A 241 -13.93 29.44 -18.43
CA LYS A 241 -13.58 30.84 -18.16
C LYS A 241 -12.17 31.02 -17.59
N HIS A 242 -11.70 30.11 -16.72
CA HIS A 242 -10.47 30.33 -15.93
C HIS A 242 -9.32 29.36 -16.24
N ASN A 243 -9.60 28.24 -16.89
CA ASN A 243 -8.62 27.21 -17.27
C ASN A 243 -8.37 27.27 -18.78
N PRO A 244 -7.16 27.66 -19.23
CA PRO A 244 -6.83 27.78 -20.65
C PRO A 244 -7.05 26.49 -21.45
N LEU A 245 -6.90 25.32 -20.82
CA LEU A 245 -7.07 24.01 -21.46
C LEU A 245 -8.53 23.68 -21.81
N PHE A 246 -9.49 24.39 -21.22
CA PHE A 246 -10.92 24.17 -21.40
C PHE A 246 -11.59 25.18 -22.34
N ARG A 247 -10.83 26.13 -22.93
CA ARG A 247 -11.39 27.19 -23.79
C ARG A 247 -12.17 26.65 -24.99
N GLU A 248 -11.59 25.65 -25.65
CA GLU A 248 -12.17 25.04 -26.86
C GLU A 248 -13.15 23.90 -26.55
N VAL A 249 -13.27 23.47 -25.28
CA VAL A 249 -14.18 22.39 -24.90
C VAL A 249 -15.63 22.83 -25.07
N ALA A 250 -16.42 22.07 -25.83
CA ALA A 250 -17.85 22.25 -25.97
C ALA A 250 -18.58 21.64 -24.76
N ILE A 251 -19.57 22.36 -24.22
CA ILE A 251 -20.41 21.86 -23.12
C ILE A 251 -21.70 21.30 -23.72
N SER A 252 -21.90 19.98 -23.61
CA SER A 252 -23.08 19.29 -24.14
C SER A 252 -24.22 19.24 -23.13
N GLU A 253 -25.31 19.96 -23.43
CA GLU A 253 -26.57 19.86 -22.68
C GLU A 253 -27.23 18.50 -22.84
N GLU A 254 -27.01 17.82 -23.97
CA GLU A 254 -27.52 16.47 -24.21
C GLU A 254 -26.87 15.47 -23.26
N ASN A 255 -25.54 15.51 -23.13
CA ASN A 255 -24.81 14.64 -22.20
C ASN A 255 -25.24 14.91 -20.76
N LEU A 256 -25.40 16.17 -20.37
CA LEU A 256 -25.92 16.54 -19.04
C LEU A 256 -27.31 15.92 -18.77
N ARG A 257 -28.19 15.84 -19.78
CA ARG A 257 -29.51 15.20 -19.65
C ARG A 257 -29.41 13.69 -19.49
N THR A 258 -28.44 13.03 -20.10
CA THR A 258 -28.25 11.57 -19.91
C THR A 258 -28.00 11.20 -18.44
N TRP A 259 -27.43 12.13 -17.66
CA TRP A 259 -27.18 11.96 -16.23
C TRP A 259 -28.33 12.44 -15.33
N ALA A 260 -29.39 13.03 -15.89
CA ALA A 260 -30.53 13.53 -15.11
C ALA A 260 -31.48 12.40 -14.65
N ASP A 261 -31.43 11.23 -15.30
CA ASP A 261 -32.23 10.06 -14.94
C ASP A 261 -31.64 9.36 -13.70
N CYS A 262 -32.18 9.71 -12.54
CA CYS A 262 -31.72 9.27 -11.22
C CYS A 262 -32.72 8.36 -10.53
N ALA A 263 -32.21 7.44 -9.71
CA ALA A 263 -33.06 6.62 -8.85
C ALA A 263 -33.84 7.48 -7.84
N GLU A 264 -35.06 7.05 -7.52
CA GLU A 264 -36.04 7.82 -6.76
C GLU A 264 -35.44 8.44 -5.47
N HIS A 265 -35.63 9.75 -5.31
CA HIS A 265 -35.11 10.56 -4.20
C HIS A 265 -33.57 10.56 -4.01
N THR A 266 -32.79 10.25 -5.06
CA THR A 266 -31.32 10.27 -5.01
C THR A 266 -30.70 10.96 -6.22
N GLU A 267 -29.39 11.14 -6.18
CA GLU A 267 -28.58 11.75 -7.25
C GLU A 267 -27.71 10.69 -7.96
N VAL A 268 -28.09 9.41 -7.88
CA VAL A 268 -27.36 8.29 -8.49
C VAL A 268 -28.12 7.85 -9.74
N SER A 269 -27.42 7.74 -10.87
CA SER A 269 -28.02 7.32 -12.14
C SER A 269 -28.68 5.95 -12.01
N GLN A 270 -29.96 5.87 -12.38
CA GLN A 270 -30.75 4.62 -12.36
C GLN A 270 -30.07 3.53 -13.19
N GLN A 271 -29.59 3.93 -14.36
CA GLN A 271 -28.87 3.11 -15.31
C GLN A 271 -27.57 2.49 -14.77
N LEU A 272 -26.81 3.19 -13.91
CA LEU A 272 -25.63 2.63 -13.24
C LEU A 272 -26.02 1.74 -12.05
N PHE A 273 -27.10 2.09 -11.36
CA PHE A 273 -27.66 1.31 -10.27
C PHE A 273 -28.19 -0.05 -10.73
N ASP A 274 -28.75 -0.10 -11.94
CA ASP A 274 -29.26 -1.32 -12.56
C ASP A 274 -28.14 -2.22 -13.10
N SER A 275 -27.00 -1.65 -13.51
CA SER A 275 -25.84 -2.43 -13.94
C SER A 275 -25.07 -3.10 -12.79
N MET A 276 -25.43 -2.82 -11.53
CA MET A 276 -24.72 -3.38 -10.37
C MET A 276 -24.95 -4.88 -10.23
N LYS A 277 -23.86 -5.60 -9.96
CA LYS A 277 -23.91 -7.05 -9.76
C LYS A 277 -23.68 -7.40 -8.30
N ALA A 278 -24.47 -8.35 -7.81
CA ALA A 278 -24.18 -9.00 -6.54
C ALA A 278 -22.88 -9.81 -6.69
N TYR A 279 -22.03 -9.75 -5.69
CA TYR A 279 -20.83 -10.56 -5.58
C TYR A 279 -20.98 -11.43 -4.33
N ASP A 280 -21.14 -12.73 -4.53
CA ASP A 280 -21.09 -13.65 -3.41
C ASP A 280 -19.62 -13.80 -2.97
N GLN A 281 -19.37 -13.61 -1.68
CA GLN A 281 -18.03 -13.65 -1.15
C GLN A 281 -17.67 -15.09 -0.79
N ARG A 282 -16.87 -15.72 -1.65
CA ARG A 282 -16.44 -17.11 -1.48
C ARG A 282 -15.61 -17.29 -0.20
N ALA A 283 -15.58 -18.50 0.34
CA ALA A 283 -14.72 -18.84 1.48
C ALA A 283 -13.25 -18.47 1.21
N GLU A 284 -12.79 -18.68 -0.02
CA GLU A 284 -11.44 -18.29 -0.43
C GLU A 284 -11.17 -16.79 -0.32
N ASP A 285 -12.17 -15.97 -0.63
CA ASP A 285 -12.08 -14.52 -0.52
C ASP A 285 -11.91 -14.08 0.92
N LEU A 286 -12.69 -14.65 1.83
CA LEU A 286 -12.57 -14.40 3.27
C LEU A 286 -11.22 -14.86 3.81
N ILE A 287 -10.70 -15.99 3.32
CA ILE A 287 -9.38 -16.50 3.71
C ILE A 287 -8.26 -15.58 3.22
N ARG A 288 -8.39 -14.97 2.04
CA ARG A 288 -7.42 -14.04 1.45
C ARG A 288 -7.53 -12.62 1.98
N THR A 289 -8.68 -12.24 2.55
CA THR A 289 -8.98 -10.88 3.01
C THR A 289 -9.18 -10.76 4.53
N GLY A 290 -9.13 -11.89 5.24
CA GLY A 290 -9.40 -11.97 6.67
C GLY A 290 -8.39 -11.18 7.51
N HIS A 291 -8.88 -10.52 8.55
CA HIS A 291 -8.03 -9.72 9.42
C HIS A 291 -7.38 -10.57 10.51
N TYR A 292 -6.06 -10.44 10.68
CA TYR A 292 -5.33 -11.00 11.82
C TYR A 292 -5.34 -10.05 13.05
N VAL A 293 -5.77 -8.80 12.86
CA VAL A 293 -5.77 -7.76 13.90
C VAL A 293 -7.01 -7.90 14.80
N PRO A 294 -6.87 -7.88 16.13
CA PRO A 294 -7.99 -7.96 17.07
C PRO A 294 -9.09 -6.93 16.81
N ALA A 295 -10.33 -7.27 17.13
CA ALA A 295 -11.50 -6.38 16.98
C ALA A 295 -11.31 -5.04 17.71
N THR A 296 -10.77 -5.09 18.93
CA THR A 296 -10.37 -3.94 19.75
C THR A 296 -9.42 -2.98 19.03
N GLU A 297 -8.34 -3.48 18.41
CA GLU A 297 -7.42 -2.66 17.62
C GLU A 297 -8.08 -2.06 16.37
N ARG A 298 -9.04 -2.80 15.81
CA ARG A 298 -9.95 -2.32 14.78
C ARG A 298 -11.08 -1.48 15.36
N GLY A 299 -10.97 -0.99 16.61
CA GLY A 299 -11.96 -0.17 17.34
C GLY A 299 -13.40 -0.69 17.31
N LEU A 300 -13.57 -1.98 17.07
CA LEU A 300 -14.82 -2.71 17.21
C LEU A 300 -14.97 -3.17 18.67
N PRO A 301 -16.21 -3.46 19.11
CA PRO A 301 -16.43 -4.13 20.38
C PRO A 301 -15.58 -5.40 20.50
N GLU A 302 -15.26 -5.80 21.73
CA GLU A 302 -14.65 -7.12 21.96
C GLU A 302 -15.60 -8.20 21.42
N GLU A 303 -15.21 -8.82 20.31
CA GLU A 303 -15.92 -9.96 19.75
C GLU A 303 -15.63 -11.21 20.62
N PRO A 304 -16.59 -12.15 20.72
CA PRO A 304 -16.33 -13.43 21.36
C PRO A 304 -15.15 -14.12 20.68
N ILE A 305 -14.27 -14.70 21.50
CA ILE A 305 -13.10 -15.43 21.03
C ILE A 305 -13.58 -16.65 20.26
N ARG A 306 -13.25 -16.72 18.96
CA ARG A 306 -13.61 -17.85 18.09
C ARG A 306 -12.53 -18.92 18.11
N ASP A 307 -12.94 -20.16 17.91
CA ASP A 307 -12.01 -21.25 17.63
C ASP A 307 -11.88 -21.54 16.13
N ALA A 308 -10.89 -22.39 15.78
CA ALA A 308 -10.63 -22.69 14.38
C ALA A 308 -11.70 -23.58 13.74
N ALA A 309 -12.43 -24.39 14.52
CA ALA A 309 -13.48 -25.25 14.02
C ALA A 309 -14.74 -24.44 13.66
N GLU A 310 -15.14 -23.50 14.52
CA GLU A 310 -16.23 -22.54 14.27
C GLU A 310 -16.01 -21.74 13.00
N VAL A 311 -14.78 -21.25 12.80
CA VAL A 311 -14.43 -20.49 11.59
C VAL A 311 -14.49 -21.37 10.35
N ILE A 312 -14.01 -22.62 10.42
CA ILE A 312 -14.07 -23.55 9.28
C ILE A 312 -15.52 -23.89 8.95
N ALA A 313 -16.36 -24.18 9.95
CA ALA A 313 -17.78 -24.46 9.75
C ALA A 313 -18.48 -23.30 9.04
N SER A 314 -18.21 -22.05 9.46
CA SER A 314 -18.76 -20.85 8.80
C SER A 314 -18.28 -20.67 7.36
N LEU A 315 -17.05 -21.08 7.04
CA LEU A 315 -16.53 -21.03 5.67
C LEU A 315 -17.18 -22.12 4.78
N GLU A 316 -17.43 -23.30 5.32
CA GLU A 316 -18.05 -24.42 4.59
C GLU A 316 -19.54 -24.19 4.33
N GLU A 317 -20.26 -23.58 5.29
CA GLU A 317 -21.64 -23.14 5.10
C GLU A 317 -21.76 -22.17 3.90
N ARG A 318 -20.86 -21.19 3.81
CA ARG A 318 -20.82 -20.23 2.70
C ARG A 318 -20.50 -20.88 1.34
N GLU A 319 -19.64 -21.88 1.32
CA GLU A 319 -19.32 -22.64 0.10
C GLU A 319 -20.54 -23.42 -0.40
N GLN A 320 -21.32 -23.98 0.52
CA GLN A 320 -22.57 -24.69 0.20
C GLN A 320 -23.68 -23.75 -0.24
N ASP A 321 -23.83 -22.59 0.39
CA ASP A 321 -24.80 -21.57 0.00
C ASP A 321 -24.52 -21.02 -1.40
N GLY A 322 -23.24 -20.76 -1.73
CA GLY A 322 -22.81 -20.35 -3.07
C GLY A 322 -23.19 -21.40 -4.13
N ALA A 323 -22.90 -22.67 -3.86
CA ALA A 323 -23.23 -23.77 -4.79
C ALA A 323 -24.75 -23.97 -4.98
N ARG A 324 -25.55 -23.80 -3.92
CA ARG A 324 -27.03 -23.88 -4.00
C ARG A 324 -27.62 -22.72 -4.80
N MET A 325 -27.08 -21.51 -4.65
CA MET A 325 -27.49 -20.37 -5.48
C MET A 325 -27.10 -20.55 -6.95
N GLU A 326 -25.94 -21.13 -7.25
CA GLU A 326 -25.53 -21.49 -8.62
C GLU A 326 -26.52 -22.50 -9.23
N GLU A 327 -26.92 -23.53 -8.47
CA GLU A 327 -27.93 -24.51 -8.89
C GLU A 327 -29.31 -23.88 -9.14
N GLU A 328 -29.81 -23.01 -8.26
CA GLU A 328 -31.08 -22.29 -8.45
C GLU A 328 -31.03 -21.30 -9.63
N THR A 329 -29.90 -20.64 -9.87
CA THR A 329 -29.72 -19.68 -10.97
C THR A 329 -29.69 -20.41 -12.32
N ASN A 330 -28.99 -21.53 -12.40
CA ASN A 330 -28.97 -22.40 -13.58
C ASN A 330 -30.34 -23.02 -13.87
N THR A 331 -31.18 -23.18 -12.84
CA THR A 331 -32.57 -23.66 -12.99
C THR A 331 -33.53 -22.56 -13.44
N ARG A 332 -33.29 -21.29 -13.07
CA ARG A 332 -34.12 -20.12 -13.44
C ARG A 332 -33.81 -19.55 -14.83
N ILE A 333 -32.59 -19.72 -15.33
CA ILE A 333 -32.24 -19.44 -16.73
C ILE A 333 -32.76 -20.60 -17.57
N GLY A 334 -34.07 -20.59 -17.85
CA GLY A 334 -34.77 -21.67 -18.51
C GLY A 334 -34.04 -22.18 -19.76
N GLY A 335 -33.63 -23.44 -19.70
CA GLY A 335 -33.49 -24.35 -20.84
C GLY A 335 -32.85 -23.78 -22.11
N ILE A 336 -31.53 -23.61 -22.11
CA ILE A 336 -30.76 -24.11 -23.25
C ILE A 336 -30.14 -25.42 -22.77
N ALA A 337 -30.92 -26.49 -22.93
CA ALA A 337 -30.37 -27.82 -22.88
C ALA A 337 -29.22 -27.88 -23.88
N ALA A 338 -27.98 -27.98 -23.38
CA ALA A 338 -26.93 -28.69 -24.07
C ALA A 338 -27.43 -30.13 -24.25
N ARG A 339 -28.23 -30.35 -25.31
CA ARG A 339 -28.61 -31.70 -25.74
C ARG A 339 -27.30 -32.41 -26.05
N GLY A 340 -27.03 -33.43 -25.24
CA GLY A 340 -26.02 -34.48 -25.41
C GLY A 340 -25.06 -34.29 -26.58
N ARG A 341 -23.96 -33.59 -26.33
CA ARG A 341 -22.71 -33.83 -27.06
C ARG A 341 -21.65 -34.17 -26.03
N GLU A 342 -21.06 -35.33 -26.23
CA GLU A 342 -19.85 -35.78 -25.54
C GLU A 342 -18.77 -34.68 -25.63
N PRO A 343 -17.88 -34.53 -24.63
CA PRO A 343 -16.86 -33.48 -24.57
C PRO A 343 -15.88 -33.43 -25.75
N GLU A 344 -15.88 -34.45 -26.61
CA GLU A 344 -14.91 -34.64 -27.69
C GLU A 344 -15.26 -33.90 -28.99
N ASP A 345 -16.47 -33.32 -29.11
CA ASP A 345 -16.95 -32.65 -30.35
C ASP A 345 -16.93 -31.10 -30.29
N MET A 346 -16.29 -30.49 -29.29
CA MET A 346 -16.14 -29.04 -29.20
C MET A 346 -14.91 -28.57 -29.97
N ASP A 347 -15.10 -27.92 -31.12
CA ASP A 347 -14.03 -27.26 -31.88
C ASP A 347 -13.35 -26.18 -30.98
N PRO A 348 -12.04 -26.32 -30.66
CA PRO A 348 -11.32 -25.40 -29.77
C PRO A 348 -11.28 -23.95 -30.25
N ARG A 349 -11.69 -23.67 -31.50
CA ARG A 349 -11.63 -22.34 -32.12
C ARG A 349 -12.74 -21.38 -31.69
N HIS A 350 -13.78 -21.87 -30.99
CA HIS A 350 -14.97 -21.05 -30.66
C HIS A 350 -15.05 -20.54 -29.21
N ILE A 351 -14.03 -20.76 -28.38
CA ILE A 351 -13.89 -20.06 -27.09
C ILE A 351 -12.63 -19.18 -27.18
N THR A 352 -12.79 -18.01 -27.80
CA THR A 352 -11.71 -17.04 -28.05
C THR A 352 -11.79 -15.79 -27.17
N GLU A 353 -12.53 -15.85 -26.07
CA GLU A 353 -12.60 -14.75 -25.10
C GLU A 353 -11.94 -15.14 -23.78
N GLU A 354 -10.89 -14.39 -23.45
CA GLU A 354 -10.01 -14.55 -22.30
C GLU A 354 -10.75 -14.17 -21.00
N ILE A 355 -11.07 -15.15 -20.16
CA ILE A 355 -11.66 -14.95 -18.84
C ILE A 355 -10.51 -14.79 -17.84
N SER A 356 -10.27 -13.56 -17.38
CA SER A 356 -9.40 -13.32 -16.22
C SER A 356 -10.26 -13.15 -14.96
N GLU A 357 -10.12 -14.06 -14.01
CA GLU A 357 -10.90 -14.06 -12.76
C GLU A 357 -10.53 -12.85 -11.89
N ILE A 358 -11.54 -12.03 -11.55
CA ILE A 358 -11.42 -10.95 -10.58
C ILE A 358 -11.58 -11.55 -9.18
N THR A 359 -10.48 -11.70 -8.45
CA THR A 359 -10.57 -12.11 -7.03
C THR A 359 -11.20 -10.99 -6.19
N SER A 360 -11.75 -11.30 -5.00
CA SER A 360 -12.29 -10.30 -4.05
C SER A 360 -11.34 -9.18 -3.65
N THR A 361 -10.04 -9.37 -3.89
CA THR A 361 -8.99 -8.40 -3.69
C THR A 361 -8.74 -7.53 -4.92
N GLY A 362 -9.58 -7.57 -5.97
CA GLY A 362 -9.34 -6.99 -7.30
C GLY A 362 -8.01 -7.41 -7.94
N LEU A 363 -7.30 -8.33 -7.30
CA LEU A 363 -6.05 -8.91 -7.75
C LEU A 363 -6.49 -9.91 -8.83
N LEU A 364 -6.24 -9.58 -10.10
CA LEU A 364 -6.11 -10.56 -11.17
C LEU A 364 -5.08 -11.64 -10.83
N SER A 365 -5.51 -12.79 -10.33
CA SER A 365 -4.64 -13.93 -10.03
C SER A 365 -3.87 -14.32 -11.29
N THR A 366 -2.63 -13.86 -11.46
CA THR A 366 -1.71 -14.45 -12.45
C THR A 366 -1.22 -15.83 -11.99
N GLU A 367 -1.61 -16.23 -10.79
CA GLU A 367 -1.08 -17.37 -10.03
C GLU A 367 -2.09 -18.48 -9.76
N GLU A 368 -3.37 -18.34 -10.13
CA GLU A 368 -4.25 -19.50 -10.05
C GLU A 368 -3.91 -20.48 -11.17
N THR A 369 -3.70 -21.72 -10.74
CA THR A 369 -3.59 -22.94 -11.52
C THR A 369 -4.93 -23.24 -12.21
N GLY A 370 -5.51 -22.26 -12.89
CA GLY A 370 -6.37 -22.55 -14.02
C GLY A 370 -5.45 -23.16 -15.07
N ASP A 371 -5.69 -24.43 -15.39
CA ASP A 371 -5.06 -25.21 -16.45
C ASP A 371 -5.35 -24.58 -17.82
N MET A 372 -4.94 -23.35 -18.04
CA MET A 372 -4.84 -22.80 -19.38
C MET A 372 -3.51 -23.29 -19.94
N PRO A 373 -3.53 -24.17 -20.96
CA PRO A 373 -2.33 -24.73 -21.54
C PRO A 373 -1.40 -23.61 -21.98
N LEU A 374 -0.09 -23.78 -21.76
CA LEU A 374 0.94 -22.82 -22.16
C LEU A 374 0.76 -22.29 -23.60
N PRO A 375 0.37 -23.10 -24.61
CA PRO A 375 0.07 -22.63 -25.96
C PRO A 375 -1.00 -21.54 -26.06
N GLN A 376 -2.04 -21.54 -25.24
CA GLN A 376 -3.08 -20.50 -25.24
C GLN A 376 -2.55 -19.18 -24.67
N LYS A 377 -1.75 -19.23 -23.60
CA LYS A 377 -1.07 -18.05 -23.04
C LYS A 377 -0.10 -17.45 -24.04
N LEU A 378 0.63 -18.30 -24.76
CA LEU A 378 1.56 -17.92 -25.82
C LEU A 378 0.82 -17.29 -27.02
N ALA A 379 -0.34 -17.82 -27.41
CA ALA A 379 -1.17 -17.28 -28.49
C ALA A 379 -1.76 -15.90 -28.16
N MET A 380 -2.21 -15.68 -26.92
CA MET A 380 -2.70 -14.37 -26.45
C MET A 380 -1.59 -13.33 -26.43
N LEU A 381 -0.40 -13.71 -25.97
CA LEU A 381 0.78 -12.84 -25.99
C LEU A 381 1.31 -12.58 -27.42
N ARG A 382 1.17 -13.55 -28.33
CA ARG A 382 1.46 -13.39 -29.77
C ARG A 382 0.49 -12.42 -30.45
N LYS A 383 -0.81 -12.51 -30.13
CA LYS A 383 -1.84 -11.55 -30.58
C LYS A 383 -1.60 -10.14 -30.03
N ALA A 384 -1.08 -10.05 -28.80
CA ALA A 384 -0.62 -8.81 -28.20
C ALA A 384 0.73 -8.32 -28.76
N ALA A 385 1.54 -9.16 -29.38
CA ALA A 385 2.84 -8.80 -29.95
C ALA A 385 2.76 -8.35 -31.43
N GLY A 386 1.67 -8.66 -32.13
CA GLY A 386 1.32 -8.06 -33.42
C GLY A 386 0.84 -9.08 -34.45
N GLU A 387 -0.13 -8.66 -35.27
CA GLU A 387 -0.37 -9.25 -36.59
C GLU A 387 -0.12 -8.20 -37.68
N GLU A 388 0.78 -8.60 -38.59
CA GLU A 388 0.81 -8.39 -40.03
C GLU A 388 0.73 -6.96 -40.58
N ASP A 389 1.84 -6.23 -40.45
CA ASP A 389 2.65 -5.80 -41.60
C ASP A 389 3.76 -4.88 -41.09
N GLY A 390 4.99 -5.11 -41.56
CA GLY A 390 6.23 -4.44 -41.14
C GLY A 390 6.33 -2.92 -41.37
N ARG A 391 5.19 -2.21 -41.42
CA ARG A 391 5.09 -0.77 -41.23
C ARG A 391 3.92 -0.53 -40.29
N TRP A 392 4.18 0.06 -39.12
CA TRP A 392 3.12 0.62 -38.29
C TRP A 392 2.50 1.82 -39.03
N ARG A 393 1.56 1.53 -39.92
CA ARG A 393 0.57 2.48 -40.44
C ARG A 393 -0.67 2.18 -39.62
N GLY A 394 -1.10 3.14 -38.80
CA GLY A 394 -2.35 3.01 -38.04
C GLY A 394 -3.47 2.42 -38.91
N ARG A 395 -4.27 1.54 -38.32
CA ARG A 395 -5.46 0.99 -38.94
C ARG A 395 -6.29 2.15 -39.44
N LYS A 396 -6.79 2.04 -40.69
CA LYS A 396 -7.75 3.02 -41.18
C LYS A 396 -8.98 3.01 -40.26
N PRO A 397 -9.62 4.17 -40.04
CA PRO A 397 -10.67 4.32 -39.07
C PRO A 397 -11.93 3.58 -39.54
N ASP A 398 -12.09 2.35 -39.12
CA ASP A 398 -13.34 1.61 -39.22
C ASP A 398 -14.28 2.05 -38.08
N GLY A 399 -14.46 3.36 -37.85
CA GLY A 399 -15.54 3.99 -37.06
C GLY A 399 -15.84 3.52 -35.63
N ALA A 400 -15.16 2.52 -35.09
CA ALA A 400 -15.44 1.93 -33.78
C ALA A 400 -14.12 1.76 -33.03
N SER A 401 -13.83 2.69 -32.11
CA SER A 401 -12.82 2.44 -31.08
C SER A 401 -13.22 1.16 -30.36
N GLU A 402 -12.38 0.12 -30.41
CA GLU A 402 -12.70 -1.14 -29.78
C GLU A 402 -12.69 -1.02 -28.24
N ARG A 403 -13.78 -1.47 -27.62
CA ARG A 403 -14.27 -1.11 -26.28
C ARG A 403 -13.91 -2.14 -25.21
N TYR A 404 -14.15 -1.78 -23.94
CA TYR A 404 -14.14 -2.72 -22.81
C TYR A 404 -15.50 -3.40 -22.75
N THR A 405 -15.56 -4.68 -23.10
CA THR A 405 -16.81 -5.45 -23.02
C THR A 405 -16.71 -6.44 -21.86
N VAL A 406 -17.64 -6.35 -20.92
CA VAL A 406 -17.92 -7.43 -19.97
C VAL A 406 -18.80 -8.42 -20.72
N VAL A 407 -18.20 -9.44 -21.31
CA VAL A 407 -18.98 -10.58 -21.80
C VAL A 407 -19.33 -11.43 -20.57
N GLY A 408 -20.49 -12.07 -20.59
CA GLY A 408 -20.94 -12.93 -19.50
C GLY A 408 -21.29 -14.28 -20.06
N THR A 409 -20.38 -15.24 -19.97
CA THR A 409 -20.70 -16.66 -20.07
C THR A 409 -20.52 -17.28 -18.68
N GLY A 410 -21.55 -17.15 -17.83
CA GLY A 410 -21.60 -17.77 -16.51
C GLY A 410 -20.91 -17.01 -15.37
N GLU A 411 -21.42 -17.29 -14.15
CA GLU A 411 -21.06 -17.00 -12.74
C GLU A 411 -19.95 -16.00 -12.32
N THR A 412 -19.10 -15.46 -13.19
CA THR A 412 -18.12 -14.41 -12.85
C THR A 412 -18.05 -13.31 -13.92
N PRO A 413 -18.12 -12.01 -13.55
CA PRO A 413 -17.94 -10.92 -14.50
C PRO A 413 -16.45 -10.79 -14.87
N TYR A 414 -16.13 -10.89 -16.16
CA TYR A 414 -14.77 -10.71 -16.69
C TYR A 414 -14.67 -9.43 -17.55
N ILE A 415 -13.46 -8.90 -17.68
CA ILE A 415 -13.19 -7.66 -18.44
C ILE A 415 -12.29 -8.00 -19.61
N VAL A 416 -12.79 -7.79 -20.83
CA VAL A 416 -11.99 -7.93 -22.05
C VAL A 416 -11.32 -6.58 -22.36
N SER A 417 -9.98 -6.56 -22.40
CA SER A 417 -9.20 -5.36 -22.75
C SER A 417 -8.71 -5.45 -24.19
N ARG A 418 -8.94 -4.39 -24.99
CA ARG A 418 -8.32 -4.23 -26.32
C ARG A 418 -7.44 -2.97 -26.37
N ARG A 419 -6.40 -3.00 -27.22
CA ARG A 419 -5.45 -1.88 -27.37
C ARG A 419 -6.04 -0.82 -28.31
N GLY A 420 -6.06 0.43 -27.88
CA GLY A 420 -6.19 1.54 -28.84
C GLY A 420 -4.84 1.89 -29.47
N GLU A 421 -4.87 2.58 -30.60
CA GLU A 421 -3.69 2.78 -31.45
C GLU A 421 -2.88 4.03 -31.10
N GLU A 422 -3.47 5.05 -30.47
CA GLU A 422 -2.76 6.29 -30.13
C GLU A 422 -2.51 6.47 -28.61
N PHE A 423 -1.26 6.69 -28.23
CA PHE A 423 -0.86 6.91 -26.84
C PHE A 423 -0.95 8.41 -26.48
N ALA A 424 -1.53 8.78 -25.32
CA ALA A 424 -1.09 10.04 -24.71
C ALA A 424 0.28 9.83 -24.08
N ASP A 425 1.18 10.74 -24.41
CA ASP A 425 2.45 10.81 -23.73
C ASP A 425 2.19 11.28 -22.29
N SER A 426 2.41 10.40 -21.29
CA SER A 426 2.41 10.81 -19.88
C SER A 426 3.48 11.88 -19.56
N ASN A 427 4.37 12.14 -20.53
CA ASN A 427 5.31 13.24 -20.51
C ASN A 427 4.76 14.52 -21.16
N ASP A 428 3.50 14.58 -21.61
CA ASP A 428 2.82 15.83 -21.96
C ASP A 428 2.77 16.71 -20.69
N PRO A 429 3.28 17.96 -20.74
CA PRO A 429 3.20 18.90 -19.62
C PRO A 429 1.79 19.09 -19.06
N ASP A 430 0.76 18.96 -19.91
CA ASP A 430 -0.64 19.19 -19.56
C ASP A 430 -1.40 17.90 -19.21
N PHE A 431 -0.75 16.74 -19.19
CA PHE A 431 -1.40 15.45 -18.89
C PHE A 431 -2.17 15.48 -17.56
N PHE A 432 -1.50 15.89 -16.46
CA PHE A 432 -2.13 15.93 -15.14
C PHE A 432 -3.22 17.02 -15.03
N PRO A 433 -2.99 18.26 -15.50
CA PRO A 433 -4.06 19.26 -15.55
C PRO A 433 -5.30 18.87 -16.35
N LYS A 434 -5.13 18.17 -17.48
CA LYS A 434 -6.24 17.66 -18.31
C LYS A 434 -6.97 16.48 -17.65
N ALA A 435 -6.26 15.65 -16.90
CA ALA A 435 -6.83 14.48 -16.22
C ALA A 435 -7.51 14.80 -14.88
N PHE A 436 -7.02 15.80 -14.13
CA PHE A 436 -7.52 16.14 -12.79
C PHE A 436 -7.81 17.63 -12.65
N PRO A 437 -8.83 18.17 -13.34
CA PRO A 437 -9.15 19.59 -13.28
C PRO A 437 -9.51 20.08 -11.87
N CYS A 438 -10.04 19.22 -10.99
CA CYS A 438 -10.25 19.58 -9.58
C CYS A 438 -8.95 19.70 -8.79
N LEU A 439 -7.90 18.97 -9.13
CA LEU A 439 -6.60 19.11 -8.48
C LEU A 439 -5.77 20.25 -9.10
N PHE A 440 -6.06 20.60 -10.36
CA PHE A 440 -5.33 21.58 -11.16
C PHE A 440 -6.28 22.58 -11.83
N PRO A 441 -7.03 23.39 -11.05
CA PRO A 441 -8.17 24.15 -11.58
C PRO A 441 -7.77 25.26 -12.55
N TRP A 442 -6.51 25.70 -12.53
CA TRP A 442 -5.98 26.72 -13.44
C TRP A 442 -5.29 26.14 -14.69
N GLY A 443 -5.35 24.82 -14.91
CA GLY A 443 -4.76 24.18 -16.10
C GLY A 443 -3.24 24.11 -16.09
N ARG A 444 -2.62 24.29 -14.92
CA ARG A 444 -1.17 24.28 -14.69
C ARG A 444 -0.91 23.55 -13.38
N GLY A 445 0.32 23.11 -13.13
CA GLY A 445 0.58 22.28 -11.94
C GLY A 445 1.43 21.04 -12.17
N GLY A 446 1.60 20.63 -13.43
CA GLY A 446 2.28 19.40 -13.81
C GLY A 446 3.75 19.35 -13.37
N PRO A 447 4.39 18.16 -13.44
CA PRO A 447 5.79 17.98 -13.06
C PRO A 447 6.79 18.65 -14.01
N LYS A 448 6.34 19.06 -15.20
CA LYS A 448 7.16 19.68 -16.24
C LYS A 448 6.99 21.19 -16.27
N ALA A 449 8.07 21.89 -16.60
CA ALA A 449 7.99 23.30 -16.90
C ALA A 449 7.26 23.47 -18.25
N LEU A 450 6.29 24.39 -18.31
CA LEU A 450 5.70 24.78 -19.58
C LEU A 450 6.79 25.47 -20.43
N PRO A 451 6.83 25.23 -21.76
CA PRO A 451 7.72 25.97 -22.65
C PRO A 451 7.47 27.47 -22.45
N GLN A 452 8.48 28.24 -22.03
CA GLN A 452 8.38 29.69 -22.05
C GLN A 452 8.30 30.17 -23.50
N GLU A 453 7.44 31.16 -23.75
CA GLU A 453 7.51 31.94 -24.99
C GLU A 453 8.92 32.51 -25.13
N ALA A 454 9.55 32.23 -26.27
CA ALA A 454 10.92 32.64 -26.55
C ALA A 454 11.06 34.17 -26.39
N GLY A 455 11.73 34.64 -25.32
CA GLY A 455 12.06 36.06 -25.19
C GLY A 455 12.26 36.66 -23.81
N LYS A 456 11.94 35.98 -22.68
CA LYS A 456 12.10 36.57 -21.33
C LYS A 456 12.93 35.71 -20.38
N GLY A 457 14.19 36.10 -20.17
CA GLY A 457 14.91 36.01 -18.89
C GLY A 457 15.28 34.65 -18.27
N ARG A 458 16.59 34.32 -18.37
CA ARG A 458 17.52 33.53 -17.50
C ARG A 458 17.13 32.34 -16.60
N SER A 459 15.88 31.97 -16.35
CA SER A 459 15.56 30.76 -15.57
C SER A 459 14.91 29.69 -16.44
N GLN A 460 15.74 28.81 -17.05
CA GLN A 460 15.23 27.53 -17.55
C GLN A 460 14.60 26.78 -16.37
N GLY A 461 13.26 26.77 -16.30
CA GLY A 461 12.53 25.97 -15.33
C GLY A 461 12.95 24.52 -15.52
N ARG A 462 13.63 23.94 -14.52
CA ARG A 462 14.00 22.51 -14.59
C ARG A 462 12.79 21.69 -14.23
N ASP A 463 12.46 20.72 -15.08
CA ASP A 463 11.46 19.70 -14.78
C ASP A 463 11.72 19.05 -13.42
N PHE A 464 10.66 18.77 -12.68
CA PHE A 464 10.78 17.89 -11.53
C PHE A 464 10.82 16.44 -11.98
N HIS A 465 11.67 15.66 -11.31
CA HIS A 465 11.45 14.23 -11.25
C HIS A 465 10.06 13.96 -10.66
N LEU A 466 9.25 13.15 -11.34
CA LEU A 466 7.87 12.82 -10.95
C LEU A 466 7.76 12.50 -9.45
N ARG A 467 8.66 11.65 -8.93
CA ARG A 467 8.69 11.27 -7.51
C ARG A 467 8.82 12.47 -6.55
N LYS A 468 9.66 13.46 -6.89
CA LYS A 468 9.88 14.65 -6.07
C LYS A 468 8.65 15.56 -6.11
N TRP A 469 8.11 15.80 -7.31
CA TRP A 469 6.89 16.58 -7.49
C TRP A 469 5.70 15.98 -6.75
N THR A 470 5.47 14.67 -6.87
CA THR A 470 4.41 13.97 -6.15
C THR A 470 4.57 14.10 -4.65
N LYS A 471 5.78 13.94 -4.11
CA LYS A 471 6.02 14.09 -2.66
C LYS A 471 5.59 15.49 -2.19
N LEU A 472 5.91 16.53 -2.94
CA LEU A 472 5.46 17.89 -2.63
C LEU A 472 3.93 17.98 -2.66
N LEU A 473 3.27 17.48 -3.70
CA LEU A 473 1.80 17.58 -3.80
C LEU A 473 1.07 16.82 -2.69
N LEU A 474 1.50 15.59 -2.38
CA LEU A 474 0.89 14.77 -1.32
C LEU A 474 1.09 15.39 0.08
N GLN A 475 2.15 16.17 0.28
CA GLN A 475 2.47 16.85 1.53
C GLN A 475 1.90 18.28 1.60
N ARG A 476 1.10 18.73 0.62
CA ARG A 476 0.39 20.01 0.71
C ARG A 476 -0.70 19.97 1.77
N HIS A 477 -0.91 21.11 2.44
CA HIS A 477 -2.06 21.32 3.32
C HIS A 477 -3.38 21.34 2.51
N GLY A 478 -4.51 21.02 3.16
CA GLY A 478 -5.83 20.87 2.54
C GLY A 478 -6.12 19.46 2.00
N GLY A 479 -5.11 18.61 1.88
CA GLY A 479 -5.28 17.17 1.68
C GLY A 479 -5.80 16.71 0.32
N GLN A 480 -6.26 17.60 -0.56
CA GLN A 480 -6.94 17.26 -1.83
C GLN A 480 -6.19 16.18 -2.64
N PHE A 481 -4.88 16.34 -2.85
CA PHE A 481 -4.04 15.36 -3.55
C PHE A 481 -3.87 14.05 -2.78
N ALA A 482 -3.66 14.12 -1.47
CA ALA A 482 -3.46 12.97 -0.59
C ALA A 482 -4.74 12.12 -0.46
N THR A 483 -5.90 12.76 -0.43
CA THR A 483 -7.20 12.13 -0.26
C THR A 483 -7.88 11.77 -1.57
N HIS A 484 -7.40 12.27 -2.71
CA HIS A 484 -7.96 11.94 -4.02
C HIS A 484 -7.98 10.41 -4.25
N PRO A 485 -9.07 9.83 -4.77
CA PRO A 485 -9.21 8.37 -4.91
C PRO A 485 -8.19 7.74 -5.86
N THR A 486 -7.96 8.34 -7.03
CA THR A 486 -7.17 7.73 -8.13
C THR A 486 -5.79 8.35 -8.36
N PHE A 487 -5.53 9.59 -7.91
CA PHE A 487 -4.32 10.35 -8.25
C PHE A 487 -3.02 9.64 -7.83
N SER A 488 -2.94 9.21 -6.56
CA SER A 488 -1.76 8.50 -6.04
C SER A 488 -1.53 7.17 -6.75
N PHE A 489 -2.62 6.48 -7.12
CA PHE A 489 -2.57 5.22 -7.85
C PHE A 489 -2.01 5.42 -9.27
N LEU A 490 -2.52 6.41 -10.01
CA LEU A 490 -2.02 6.72 -11.36
C LEU A 490 -0.53 7.07 -11.34
N ILE A 491 -0.11 7.92 -10.40
CA ILE A 491 1.30 8.29 -10.29
C ILE A 491 2.17 7.09 -9.96
N PHE A 492 1.74 6.25 -9.03
CA PHE A 492 2.45 5.01 -8.72
C PHE A 492 2.62 4.14 -9.97
N ASN A 493 1.58 4.00 -10.79
CA ASN A 493 1.66 3.27 -12.06
C ASN A 493 2.66 3.89 -13.04
N ILE A 494 2.65 5.23 -13.21
CA ILE A 494 3.61 5.93 -14.07
C ILE A 494 5.05 5.74 -13.55
N LEU A 495 5.26 5.82 -12.23
CA LEU A 495 6.57 5.60 -11.61
C LEU A 495 7.07 4.17 -11.82
N VAL A 496 6.24 3.16 -11.58
CA VAL A 496 6.59 1.75 -11.80
C VAL A 496 6.94 1.51 -13.27
N ARG A 497 6.16 2.04 -14.22
CA ARG A 497 6.45 1.95 -15.66
C ARG A 497 7.77 2.62 -16.02
N SER A 498 8.01 3.83 -15.50
CA SER A 498 9.23 4.58 -15.76
C SER A 498 10.46 3.88 -15.19
N GLU A 499 10.38 3.36 -13.96
CA GLU A 499 11.48 2.60 -13.36
C GLU A 499 11.70 1.28 -14.06
N ASN A 500 10.64 0.53 -14.38
CA ASN A 500 10.76 -0.69 -15.18
C ASN A 500 11.38 -0.40 -16.54
N ARG A 501 10.95 0.62 -17.27
CA ARG A 501 11.60 1.06 -18.51
C ARG A 501 13.08 1.36 -18.31
N ARG A 502 13.43 2.12 -17.25
CA ARG A 502 14.81 2.49 -16.92
C ARG A 502 15.68 1.28 -16.56
N VAL A 503 15.12 0.31 -15.84
CA VAL A 503 15.77 -0.94 -15.47
C VAL A 503 15.91 -1.88 -16.68
N SER A 504 14.90 -1.91 -17.55
CA SER A 504 14.87 -2.69 -18.79
C SER A 504 15.72 -2.12 -19.92
N TYR A 505 16.15 -0.84 -19.85
CA TYR A 505 17.22 -0.35 -20.71
C TYR A 505 18.49 -1.16 -20.39
N VAL A 506 18.76 -2.15 -21.24
CA VAL A 506 19.83 -3.14 -21.10
C VAL A 506 21.17 -2.44 -20.89
N ARG A 507 21.60 -2.33 -19.64
CA ARG A 507 22.96 -1.94 -19.27
C ARG A 507 23.78 -3.21 -19.11
N MET A 508 24.06 -3.87 -20.23
CA MET A 508 24.91 -5.04 -20.26
C MET A 508 26.38 -4.63 -20.31
N ASN A 509 27.26 -5.45 -19.74
CA ASN A 509 28.69 -5.28 -19.92
C ASN A 509 29.03 -5.42 -21.42
N LYS A 510 29.74 -4.45 -21.99
CA LYS A 510 30.16 -4.44 -23.41
C LYS A 510 30.83 -5.76 -23.83
N ALA A 511 31.54 -6.43 -22.92
CA ALA A 511 32.20 -7.72 -23.19
C ALA A 511 31.22 -8.89 -23.39
N VAL A 512 30.02 -8.84 -22.80
CA VAL A 512 29.00 -9.90 -22.88
C VAL A 512 28.03 -9.67 -24.05
N PHE A 513 27.96 -8.44 -24.58
CA PHE A 513 27.05 -8.06 -25.65
C PHE A 513 27.16 -8.91 -26.93
N PRO A 514 28.37 -9.17 -27.47
CA PRO A 514 28.49 -10.01 -28.68
C PRO A 514 27.93 -11.41 -28.48
N LYS A 515 28.16 -12.00 -27.29
CA LYS A 515 27.68 -13.34 -26.96
C LYS A 515 26.16 -13.39 -26.84
N ILE A 516 25.52 -12.40 -26.20
CA ILE A 516 24.05 -12.35 -26.16
C ILE A 516 23.47 -12.11 -27.55
N GLN A 517 24.10 -11.28 -28.38
CA GLN A 517 23.64 -11.05 -29.74
C GLN A 517 23.69 -12.35 -30.57
N GLU A 518 24.73 -13.15 -30.42
CA GLU A 518 24.84 -14.48 -31.04
C GLU A 518 23.77 -15.44 -30.51
N ILE A 519 23.56 -15.48 -29.19
CA ILE A 519 22.50 -16.30 -28.56
C ILE A 519 21.13 -15.91 -29.09
N VAL A 520 20.77 -14.63 -29.09
CA VAL A 520 19.44 -14.18 -29.54
C VAL A 520 19.18 -14.54 -31.01
N LYS A 521 20.24 -14.61 -31.84
CA LYS A 521 20.12 -15.04 -33.24
C LYS A 521 19.97 -16.55 -33.40
N ASN A 522 20.63 -17.32 -32.56
CA ASN A 522 20.74 -18.78 -32.71
C ASN A 522 19.77 -19.57 -31.80
N LEU A 523 19.19 -18.93 -30.79
CA LEU A 523 18.31 -19.56 -29.82
C LEU A 523 16.96 -19.87 -30.46
N THR A 524 16.62 -21.15 -30.54
CA THR A 524 15.38 -21.63 -31.15
C THR A 524 14.25 -21.77 -30.12
N THR A 525 13.01 -21.74 -30.60
CA THR A 525 11.81 -21.98 -29.78
C THR A 525 11.84 -23.36 -29.12
N GLU A 526 12.36 -24.38 -29.81
CA GLU A 526 12.48 -25.74 -29.31
C GLU A 526 13.46 -25.83 -28.13
N ALA A 527 14.62 -25.17 -28.23
CA ALA A 527 15.61 -25.15 -27.15
C ALA A 527 15.08 -24.44 -25.89
N ILE A 528 14.20 -23.45 -26.07
CA ILE A 528 13.52 -22.76 -24.96
C ILE A 528 12.48 -23.67 -24.32
N GLN A 529 11.69 -24.38 -25.12
CA GLN A 529 10.66 -25.30 -24.62
C GLN A 529 11.28 -26.45 -23.81
N GLU A 530 12.36 -27.05 -24.29
CA GLU A 530 13.12 -28.07 -23.55
C GLU A 530 13.63 -27.55 -22.20
N ALA A 531 14.19 -26.33 -22.18
CA ALA A 531 14.64 -25.70 -20.95
C ALA A 531 13.47 -25.34 -20.00
N VAL A 532 12.30 -25.00 -20.51
CA VAL A 532 11.08 -24.78 -19.70
C VAL A 532 10.69 -26.07 -19.00
N GLU A 533 10.66 -27.19 -19.72
CA GLU A 533 10.33 -28.51 -19.17
C GLU A 533 11.34 -28.94 -18.11
N GLU A 534 12.63 -28.80 -18.40
CA GLU A 534 13.73 -29.10 -17.48
C GLU A 534 13.66 -28.21 -16.22
N LEU A 535 13.43 -26.90 -16.36
CA LEU A 535 13.26 -25.98 -15.24
C LEU A 535 11.99 -26.26 -14.43
N SER A 536 10.93 -26.76 -15.06
CA SER A 536 9.70 -27.13 -14.35
C SER A 536 9.90 -28.36 -13.47
N ALA A 537 10.67 -29.35 -13.96
CA ALA A 537 10.94 -30.60 -13.28
C ALA A 537 12.08 -30.50 -12.25
N THR A 538 13.19 -29.86 -12.61
CA THR A 538 14.45 -29.87 -11.83
C THR A 538 14.77 -28.53 -11.16
N ARG A 539 14.06 -27.45 -11.51
CA ARG A 539 14.36 -26.06 -11.13
C ARG A 539 15.66 -25.49 -11.71
N THR A 540 16.35 -26.24 -12.56
CA THR A 540 17.57 -25.82 -13.27
C THR A 540 17.43 -26.11 -14.76
N THR A 541 18.30 -25.53 -15.59
CA THR A 541 18.45 -25.96 -16.98
C THR A 541 19.91 -26.25 -17.28
N THR A 542 20.20 -27.23 -18.13
CA THR A 542 21.54 -27.53 -18.65
C THR A 542 21.92 -26.66 -19.85
N ASN A 543 20.97 -25.94 -20.45
CA ASN A 543 21.23 -25.05 -21.59
C ASN A 543 22.07 -23.82 -21.15
N PRO A 544 23.33 -23.69 -21.61
CA PRO A 544 24.25 -22.65 -21.13
C PRO A 544 23.86 -21.24 -21.61
N ASP A 545 23.16 -21.15 -22.74
CA ASP A 545 22.72 -19.88 -23.31
C ASP A 545 21.52 -19.32 -22.55
N ILE A 546 20.57 -20.18 -22.20
CA ILE A 546 19.44 -19.83 -21.35
C ILE A 546 19.92 -19.51 -19.93
N GLN A 547 20.89 -20.24 -19.38
CA GLN A 547 21.53 -19.87 -18.11
C GLN A 547 22.15 -18.47 -18.15
N LEU A 548 22.85 -18.12 -19.24
CA LEU A 548 23.46 -16.81 -19.41
C LEU A 548 22.38 -15.70 -19.52
N LEU A 549 21.34 -15.91 -20.32
CA LEU A 549 20.22 -14.98 -20.45
C LEU A 549 19.50 -14.77 -19.11
N LEU A 550 19.25 -15.84 -18.36
CA LEU A 550 18.65 -15.77 -17.03
C LEU A 550 19.54 -15.03 -16.04
N ARG A 551 20.86 -15.29 -16.06
CA ARG A 551 21.83 -14.58 -15.21
C ARG A 551 21.80 -13.08 -15.46
N GLU A 552 21.83 -12.68 -16.73
CA GLU A 552 21.81 -11.26 -17.10
C GLU A 552 20.46 -10.63 -16.77
N THR A 553 19.34 -11.33 -17.04
CA THR A 553 17.98 -10.88 -16.65
C THR A 553 17.85 -10.69 -15.14
N ASN A 554 18.37 -11.63 -14.34
CA ASN A 554 18.36 -11.56 -12.87
C ASN A 554 19.21 -10.39 -12.33
N ALA A 555 20.27 -9.98 -13.05
CA ALA A 555 21.08 -8.83 -12.65
C ALA A 555 20.29 -7.51 -12.69
N PHE A 556 19.26 -7.42 -13.54
CA PHE A 556 18.36 -6.27 -13.63
C PHE A 556 17.23 -6.35 -12.60
N GLY A 557 16.65 -7.53 -12.41
CA GLY A 557 15.52 -7.76 -11.51
C GLY A 557 15.76 -7.17 -10.11
N LYS A 558 16.99 -7.20 -9.58
CA LYS A 558 17.31 -6.66 -8.24
C LYS A 558 17.00 -5.17 -8.05
N ARG A 559 16.90 -4.40 -9.15
CA ARG A 559 16.57 -2.96 -9.14
C ARG A 559 15.07 -2.70 -9.30
N GLN A 560 14.32 -3.71 -9.71
CA GLN A 560 12.87 -3.67 -9.76
C GLN A 560 12.33 -3.94 -8.36
N HIS A 561 11.58 -2.99 -7.82
CA HIS A 561 10.94 -3.18 -6.52
C HIS A 561 9.94 -4.32 -6.57
N MET A 562 9.87 -5.06 -5.47
CA MET A 562 9.02 -6.23 -5.27
C MET A 562 9.33 -7.42 -6.18
N SER A 563 10.54 -7.49 -6.75
CA SER A 563 10.99 -8.60 -7.60
C SER A 563 11.66 -9.73 -6.81
N ASN A 564 11.57 -10.95 -7.33
CA ASN A 564 12.25 -12.12 -6.75
C ASN A 564 13.75 -11.87 -6.49
N GLU A 565 14.40 -11.09 -7.34
CA GLU A 565 15.80 -10.75 -7.28
C GLU A 565 16.12 -9.72 -6.21
N GLU A 566 15.22 -8.77 -5.94
CA GLU A 566 15.33 -7.88 -4.78
C GLU A 566 15.25 -8.69 -3.48
N ARG A 567 14.35 -9.68 -3.40
CA ARG A 567 14.29 -10.65 -2.30
C ARG A 567 15.62 -11.40 -2.12
N LEU A 568 16.20 -11.91 -3.21
CA LEU A 568 17.51 -12.57 -3.16
C LEU A 568 18.64 -11.62 -2.72
N PHE A 569 18.59 -10.37 -3.16
CA PHE A 569 19.55 -9.34 -2.76
C PHE A 569 19.43 -9.02 -1.25
N SER A 570 18.22 -8.93 -0.72
CA SER A 570 17.97 -8.78 0.72
C SER A 570 18.53 -9.97 1.52
N ARG A 571 18.38 -11.21 1.03
CA ARG A 571 19.03 -12.37 1.66
C ARG A 571 20.55 -12.24 1.69
N ARG A 572 21.17 -11.78 0.60
CA ARG A 572 22.63 -11.55 0.56
C ARG A 572 23.09 -10.46 1.54
N LYS A 573 22.30 -9.41 1.73
CA LYS A 573 22.57 -8.39 2.77
C LYS A 573 22.57 -9.03 4.16
N ILE A 574 21.56 -9.84 4.46
CA ILE A 574 21.49 -10.55 5.75
C ILE A 574 22.67 -11.51 5.90
N GLN A 575 23.04 -12.26 4.86
CA GLN A 575 24.23 -13.13 4.88
C GLN A 575 25.51 -12.34 5.18
N SER A 576 25.67 -11.15 4.58
CA SER A 576 26.80 -10.26 4.90
C SER A 576 26.80 -9.83 6.37
N LEU A 577 25.64 -9.52 6.93
CA LEU A 577 25.51 -9.24 8.37
C LEU A 577 25.86 -10.47 9.20
N CYS A 578 25.47 -11.67 8.76
CA CYS A 578 25.82 -12.91 9.46
C CYS A 578 27.33 -13.16 9.48
N VAL A 579 28.04 -12.84 8.39
CA VAL A 579 29.51 -12.95 8.35
C VAL A 579 30.16 -11.95 9.30
N GLN A 580 29.62 -10.74 9.42
CA GLN A 580 30.22 -9.67 10.24
C GLN A 580 29.88 -9.76 11.74
N PHE A 581 28.67 -10.19 12.07
CA PHE A 581 28.11 -10.12 13.41
C PHE A 581 27.66 -11.47 13.99
N GLY A 582 27.75 -12.56 13.22
CA GLY A 582 27.21 -13.87 13.62
C GLY A 582 25.71 -13.99 13.33
N MET A 583 25.04 -14.99 13.88
CA MET A 583 23.62 -15.21 13.59
C MET A 583 22.72 -14.15 14.26
N PRO A 584 21.59 -13.73 13.65
CA PRO A 584 20.63 -12.84 14.29
C PRO A 584 20.08 -13.46 15.58
N CYS A 585 19.92 -12.63 16.62
CA CYS A 585 19.45 -13.03 17.95
C CYS A 585 17.95 -12.87 18.13
N VAL A 586 17.35 -11.87 17.48
CA VAL A 586 15.95 -11.48 17.76
C VAL A 586 15.22 -11.28 16.45
N TRP A 587 14.07 -11.95 16.32
CA TRP A 587 13.06 -11.64 15.33
C TRP A 587 12.08 -10.62 15.90
N TYR A 588 11.66 -9.66 15.10
CA TYR A 588 10.56 -8.77 15.45
C TYR A 588 9.58 -8.54 14.29
N THR A 589 8.33 -8.35 14.64
CA THR A 589 7.26 -7.83 13.78
C THR A 589 6.59 -6.68 14.50
N ILE A 590 6.51 -5.52 13.85
CA ILE A 590 5.77 -4.35 14.35
C ILE A 590 4.66 -4.06 13.36
N ASN A 591 3.42 -4.01 13.86
CA ASN A 591 2.22 -3.73 13.07
C ASN A 591 1.53 -2.45 13.59
N PRO A 592 2.02 -1.26 13.21
CA PRO A 592 1.50 0.02 13.68
C PRO A 592 -0.01 0.16 13.52
N ASN A 593 -0.71 0.55 14.59
CA ASN A 593 -2.16 0.76 14.55
C ASN A 593 -2.52 2.18 14.10
N ASP A 594 -2.52 2.39 12.78
CA ASP A 594 -2.91 3.67 12.19
C ASP A 594 -4.40 4.02 12.38
N LEU A 595 -5.28 3.10 12.78
CA LEU A 595 -6.70 3.37 12.93
C LEU A 595 -7.01 4.16 14.21
N THR A 596 -6.32 3.87 15.29
CA THR A 596 -6.70 4.34 16.63
C THR A 596 -5.62 5.15 17.33
N ASN A 597 -4.39 5.17 16.78
CA ASN A 597 -3.29 5.89 17.38
C ASN A 597 -3.53 7.42 17.34
N PRO A 598 -3.40 8.13 18.48
CA PRO A 598 -3.67 9.56 18.57
C PRO A 598 -2.74 10.41 17.70
N VAL A 599 -1.51 9.95 17.41
CA VAL A 599 -0.58 10.65 16.52
C VAL A 599 -1.09 10.64 15.09
N ASN A 600 -1.54 9.48 14.58
CA ASN A 600 -2.12 9.42 13.24
C ASN A 600 -3.41 10.26 13.16
N MET A 601 -4.24 10.24 14.20
CA MET A 601 -5.44 11.09 14.27
C MET A 601 -5.10 12.58 14.22
N LYS A 602 -4.05 13.04 14.93
CA LYS A 602 -3.59 14.43 14.86
C LYS A 602 -3.11 14.82 13.46
N LEU A 603 -2.35 13.93 12.79
CA LEU A 603 -1.88 14.14 11.41
C LEU A 603 -3.06 14.21 10.42
N ALA A 604 -3.99 13.25 10.50
CA ALA A 604 -5.16 13.17 9.62
C ALA A 604 -6.11 14.36 9.80
N THR A 605 -6.43 14.74 11.06
CA THR A 605 -7.29 15.90 11.33
C THR A 605 -6.64 17.20 10.86
N PHE A 606 -5.33 17.38 11.04
CA PHE A 606 -4.63 18.55 10.53
C PHE A 606 -4.63 18.63 9.00
N ARG A 607 -4.60 17.50 8.30
CA ARG A 607 -4.60 17.49 6.83
C ARG A 607 -5.89 18.05 6.23
N VAL A 608 -7.02 17.72 6.84
CA VAL A 608 -8.34 18.04 6.29
C VAL A 608 -8.99 19.28 6.90
N ALA A 609 -8.66 19.62 8.16
CA ALA A 609 -9.24 20.77 8.83
C ALA A 609 -8.69 22.09 8.28
N ARG A 610 -9.57 23.07 8.09
CA ARG A 610 -9.24 24.42 7.62
C ARG A 610 -8.98 25.40 8.75
N SER A 611 -9.50 25.11 9.94
CA SER A 611 -9.31 25.93 11.14
C SER A 611 -8.94 25.07 12.36
N GLU A 612 -8.43 25.72 13.40
CA GLU A 612 -8.15 25.07 14.68
C GLU A 612 -9.42 24.58 15.39
N ALA A 613 -10.52 25.34 15.29
CA ALA A 613 -11.82 24.94 15.83
C ALA A 613 -12.36 23.67 15.15
N GLU A 614 -12.29 23.61 13.82
CA GLU A 614 -12.67 22.42 13.05
C GLU A 614 -11.80 21.21 13.40
N ARG A 615 -10.48 21.42 13.53
CA ARG A 615 -9.53 20.37 13.91
C ARG A 615 -9.86 19.77 15.28
N THR A 616 -10.15 20.62 16.26
CA THR A 616 -10.49 20.20 17.63
C THR A 616 -11.79 19.39 17.62
N LYS A 617 -12.80 19.87 16.89
CA LYS A 617 -14.07 19.15 16.72
C LYS A 617 -13.86 17.80 16.05
N LEU A 618 -13.16 17.74 14.91
CA LEU A 618 -12.86 16.50 14.20
C LEU A 618 -12.06 15.52 15.05
N PHE A 619 -11.10 15.99 15.84
CA PHE A 619 -10.31 15.13 16.70
C PHE A 619 -11.16 14.54 17.84
N ALA A 620 -12.05 15.34 18.44
CA ALA A 620 -13.02 14.87 19.42
C ALA A 620 -14.01 13.87 18.81
N ASP A 621 -14.50 14.14 17.60
CA ASP A 621 -15.38 13.24 16.85
C ASP A 621 -14.66 11.93 16.53
N PHE A 622 -13.38 11.96 16.15
CA PHE A 622 -12.62 10.74 15.93
C PHE A 622 -12.52 9.93 17.22
N LYS A 623 -12.31 10.56 18.39
CA LYS A 623 -12.26 9.85 19.67
C LYS A 623 -13.59 9.13 19.99
N ARG A 624 -14.73 9.74 19.67
CA ARG A 624 -16.07 9.23 20.01
C ARG A 624 -16.67 8.29 18.95
N ASN A 625 -16.52 8.61 17.68
CA ASN A 625 -17.15 7.91 16.55
C ASN A 625 -16.11 7.09 15.77
N PHE A 626 -16.08 5.79 16.06
CA PHE A 626 -15.16 4.88 15.41
C PHE A 626 -15.40 4.73 13.90
N GLY A 627 -16.66 4.61 13.48
CA GLY A 627 -17.02 4.48 12.06
C GLY A 627 -16.52 5.68 11.24
N GLY A 628 -16.70 6.89 11.75
CA GLY A 628 -16.15 8.11 11.15
C GLY A 628 -14.62 8.11 11.09
N ARG A 629 -13.94 7.66 12.15
CA ARG A 629 -12.47 7.60 12.21
C ARG A 629 -11.85 6.72 11.14
N VAL A 630 -12.34 5.49 10.97
CA VAL A 630 -11.82 4.53 9.97
C VAL A 630 -11.91 5.12 8.56
N GLN A 631 -13.02 5.77 8.25
CA GLN A 631 -13.21 6.41 6.94
C GLN A 631 -12.15 7.48 6.67
N HIS A 632 -11.78 8.27 7.66
CA HIS A 632 -10.79 9.33 7.50
C HIS A 632 -9.37 8.78 7.36
N VAL A 633 -8.97 7.81 8.20
CA VAL A 633 -7.66 7.16 8.11
C VAL A 633 -7.48 6.47 6.76
N VAL A 634 -8.51 5.77 6.29
CA VAL A 634 -8.45 5.07 5.00
C VAL A 634 -8.41 6.04 3.82
N LYS A 635 -9.07 7.20 3.90
CA LYS A 635 -8.99 8.23 2.86
C LYS A 635 -7.61 8.90 2.80
N ASP A 636 -6.94 9.04 3.94
CA ASP A 636 -5.66 9.72 4.08
C ASP A 636 -4.49 8.76 4.36
N ALA A 637 -4.15 7.97 3.33
CA ALA A 637 -3.01 7.07 3.39
C ALA A 637 -1.65 7.80 3.59
N VAL A 638 -1.58 9.10 3.29
CA VAL A 638 -0.35 9.88 3.47
C VAL A 638 -0.07 10.11 4.95
N SER A 639 -1.09 10.46 5.75
CA SER A 639 -0.94 10.55 7.20
C SER A 639 -0.57 9.21 7.82
N SER A 640 -1.21 8.11 7.41
CA SER A 640 -0.83 6.76 7.88
C SER A 640 0.62 6.42 7.55
N ALA A 641 1.10 6.77 6.36
CA ALA A 641 2.50 6.55 5.98
C ALA A 641 3.48 7.44 6.77
N GLN A 642 3.12 8.69 7.05
CA GLN A 642 3.92 9.59 7.90
C GLN A 642 3.97 9.09 9.35
N PHE A 643 2.84 8.63 9.88
CA PHE A 643 2.75 8.00 11.19
C PHE A 643 3.63 6.75 11.27
N PHE A 644 3.48 5.82 10.33
CA PHE A 644 4.31 4.61 10.24
C PHE A 644 5.80 4.96 10.21
N HIS A 645 6.21 5.89 9.35
CA HIS A 645 7.61 6.28 9.24
C HIS A 645 8.16 6.84 10.55
N ARG A 646 7.41 7.72 11.22
CA ARG A 646 7.78 8.29 12.51
C ARG A 646 7.92 7.21 13.58
N GLU A 647 6.93 6.33 13.70
CA GLU A 647 6.94 5.29 14.73
C GLU A 647 8.12 4.34 14.56
N ILE A 648 8.39 3.89 13.32
CA ILE A 648 9.51 3.01 13.02
C ILE A 648 10.86 3.71 13.23
N GLU A 649 11.00 4.99 12.83
CA GLU A 649 12.22 5.76 13.09
C GLU A 649 12.49 5.89 14.60
N LEU A 650 11.46 6.21 15.39
CA LEU A 650 11.57 6.33 16.85
C LEU A 650 11.78 4.99 17.53
N PHE A 651 11.21 3.90 17.00
CA PHE A 651 11.49 2.54 17.47
C PHE A 651 12.98 2.23 17.36
N PHE A 652 13.60 2.48 16.20
CA PHE A 652 15.03 2.24 16.05
C PHE A 652 15.89 3.20 16.90
N LYS A 653 15.47 4.46 17.01
CA LYS A 653 16.21 5.48 17.75
C LYS A 653 16.18 5.26 19.27
N HIS A 654 15.01 4.98 19.85
CA HIS A 654 14.82 4.96 21.30
C HIS A 654 14.70 3.55 21.87
N LEU A 655 14.10 2.60 21.15
CA LEU A 655 13.85 1.26 21.70
C LEU A 655 14.97 0.28 21.31
N VAL A 656 15.44 0.31 20.06
CA VAL A 656 16.58 -0.52 19.59
C VAL A 656 17.93 0.12 19.91
N ALA A 657 18.02 1.45 19.86
CA ALA A 657 19.19 2.24 20.26
C ALA A 657 20.54 1.62 19.82
N VAL A 658 20.71 1.45 18.50
CA VAL A 658 21.87 0.72 17.94
C VAL A 658 23.19 1.32 18.43
N GLY A 659 24.07 0.46 18.97
CA GLY A 659 25.36 0.84 19.55
C GLY A 659 25.31 1.23 21.03
N GLU A 660 24.12 1.41 21.61
CA GLU A 660 23.88 1.74 23.01
C GLU A 660 23.11 0.63 23.73
N GLU A 661 22.97 0.74 25.06
CA GLU A 661 22.11 -0.14 25.85
C GLU A 661 20.64 0.11 25.53
N SER A 662 19.92 -0.91 25.05
CA SER A 662 18.54 -0.81 24.56
C SER A 662 17.58 -1.69 25.37
N ILE A 663 16.29 -1.72 25.02
CA ILE A 663 15.33 -2.67 25.65
C ILE A 663 15.63 -4.14 25.34
N PHE A 664 16.49 -4.39 24.34
CA PHE A 664 16.94 -5.73 23.94
C PHE A 664 18.38 -6.04 24.41
N GLY A 665 18.99 -5.15 25.20
CA GLY A 665 20.43 -5.14 25.46
C GLY A 665 21.18 -4.35 24.39
N LYS A 666 22.50 -4.49 24.33
CA LYS A 666 23.31 -3.77 23.33
C LYS A 666 23.13 -4.36 21.93
N VAL A 667 22.55 -3.60 21.01
CA VAL A 667 22.30 -4.03 19.62
C VAL A 667 23.43 -3.53 18.71
N SER A 668 24.03 -4.43 17.94
CA SER A 668 25.11 -4.11 16.99
C SER A 668 24.61 -3.76 15.59
N SER A 669 23.53 -4.40 15.14
CA SER A 669 22.95 -4.18 13.81
C SER A 669 21.50 -4.66 13.73
N TYR A 670 20.80 -4.22 12.68
CA TYR A 670 19.42 -4.62 12.41
C TYR A 670 19.16 -4.77 10.91
N PHE A 671 18.09 -5.50 10.59
CA PHE A 671 17.54 -5.62 9.26
C PHE A 671 16.02 -5.54 9.33
N GLY A 672 15.38 -4.86 8.37
CA GLY A 672 13.92 -4.75 8.31
C GLY A 672 13.38 -4.72 6.89
N CYS A 673 12.27 -5.42 6.67
CA CYS A 673 11.49 -5.42 5.45
C CYS A 673 10.09 -4.89 5.74
N ILE A 674 9.68 -3.89 4.97
CA ILE A 674 8.34 -3.30 5.05
C ILE A 674 7.42 -4.08 4.12
N GLU A 675 6.25 -4.40 4.60
CA GLU A 675 5.19 -5.04 3.85
C GLU A 675 3.87 -4.30 4.14
N THR A 676 2.91 -4.43 3.23
CA THR A 676 1.52 -4.06 3.49
C THR A 676 0.73 -5.30 3.90
N ASN A 677 0.00 -5.22 5.01
CA ASN A 677 -0.94 -6.26 5.40
C ASN A 677 -2.16 -6.28 4.44
N GLU A 678 -3.09 -7.20 4.63
CA GLU A 678 -4.25 -7.38 3.74
C GLU A 678 -5.28 -6.22 3.83
N ARG A 679 -5.14 -5.33 4.81
CA ARG A 679 -5.83 -4.03 4.87
C ARG A 679 -5.06 -2.95 4.09
N GLY A 680 -3.84 -3.19 3.63
CA GLY A 680 -3.00 -2.19 3.00
C GLY A 680 -2.30 -1.24 4.00
N ALA A 681 -2.36 -1.54 5.30
CA ALA A 681 -1.56 -0.82 6.29
C ALA A 681 -0.15 -1.37 6.34
N LEU A 682 0.80 -0.47 6.60
CA LEU A 682 2.23 -0.79 6.63
C LEU A 682 2.59 -1.51 7.92
N HIS A 683 3.39 -2.57 7.80
CA HIS A 683 4.02 -3.27 8.91
C HIS A 683 5.46 -3.63 8.55
N ILE A 684 6.28 -3.97 9.55
CA ILE A 684 7.69 -4.31 9.35
C ILE A 684 8.02 -5.64 10.01
N HIS A 685 8.77 -6.46 9.28
CA HIS A 685 9.39 -7.69 9.76
C HIS A 685 10.91 -7.51 9.78
N GLY A 686 11.58 -7.97 10.82
CA GLY A 686 13.02 -7.75 10.91
C GLY A 686 13.77 -8.64 11.88
N LEU A 687 15.09 -8.44 11.87
CA LEU A 687 16.09 -9.18 12.63
C LEU A 687 17.00 -8.19 13.37
N LEU A 688 17.39 -8.51 14.60
CA LEU A 688 18.39 -7.77 15.37
C LEU A 688 19.59 -8.68 15.69
N TRP A 689 20.78 -8.08 15.68
CA TRP A 689 22.03 -8.67 16.15
C TRP A 689 22.43 -7.99 17.44
N LEU A 690 22.64 -8.78 18.50
CA LEU A 690 23.20 -8.26 19.74
C LEU A 690 24.72 -8.06 19.57
N ASP A 691 25.33 -7.22 20.39
CA ASP A 691 26.78 -7.02 20.35
C ASP A 691 27.50 -8.27 20.87
N ALA A 692 28.55 -8.72 20.17
CA ALA A 692 29.35 -9.88 20.57
C ALA A 692 28.57 -11.21 20.76
N ASN A 693 27.59 -11.55 19.92
CA ASN A 693 26.80 -12.80 20.05
C ASN A 693 27.36 -14.02 19.30
N MET A 694 28.66 -14.07 19.02
CA MET A 694 29.32 -15.12 18.22
C MET A 694 29.12 -16.55 18.78
N GLU A 695 29.09 -16.71 20.09
CA GLU A 695 28.92 -17.98 20.79
C GLU A 695 27.44 -18.33 21.08
N LEU A 696 26.48 -17.55 20.55
CA LEU A 696 25.04 -17.82 20.69
C LEU A 696 24.64 -19.28 20.38
N PRO A 697 25.17 -19.95 19.34
CA PRO A 697 24.78 -21.33 19.04
C PRO A 697 25.15 -22.35 20.11
N LYS A 698 26.15 -22.05 20.96
CA LYS A 698 26.57 -22.91 22.10
C LYS A 698 25.77 -22.64 23.37
N LEU A 699 24.87 -21.65 23.36
CA LEU A 699 24.09 -21.24 24.53
C LEU A 699 23.32 -22.43 25.15
N PHE A 700 22.77 -23.33 24.33
CA PHE A 700 22.02 -24.47 24.86
C PHE A 700 22.91 -25.53 25.50
N ASP A 701 24.03 -25.87 24.86
CA ASP A 701 25.02 -26.81 25.40
C ASP A 701 25.54 -26.30 26.77
N ASP A 702 25.74 -24.98 26.86
CA ASP A 702 26.16 -24.30 28.07
C ASP A 702 25.07 -24.26 29.17
N LEU A 703 23.81 -24.05 28.78
CA LEU A 703 22.66 -24.05 29.71
C LEU A 703 22.34 -25.45 30.23
N GLU A 704 22.56 -26.50 29.43
CA GLU A 704 22.43 -27.89 29.86
C GLU A 704 23.56 -28.29 30.84
N ALA A 705 24.75 -27.72 30.68
CA ALA A 705 25.87 -27.91 31.60
C ALA A 705 25.71 -27.15 32.94
N ASP A 706 24.92 -26.07 32.98
CA ASP A 706 24.60 -25.33 34.22
C ASP A 706 23.55 -26.05 35.08
N LYS A 707 24.03 -26.91 35.98
CA LYS A 707 23.19 -27.66 36.94
C LYS A 707 22.57 -26.78 38.04
N THR A 708 22.90 -25.49 38.14
CA THR A 708 22.44 -24.62 39.23
C THR A 708 21.16 -23.83 38.92
N GLY A 709 20.73 -23.81 37.65
CA GLY A 709 19.49 -23.14 37.22
C GLY A 709 19.49 -21.62 37.37
N THR A 710 20.62 -21.00 37.72
CA THR A 710 20.77 -19.55 37.88
C THR A 710 20.63 -18.82 36.53
N TYR A 711 21.04 -19.45 35.43
CA TYR A 711 21.04 -18.85 34.10
C TYR A 711 19.70 -18.95 33.36
N ALA A 712 18.92 -20.02 33.60
CA ALA A 712 17.57 -20.18 33.04
C ALA A 712 16.55 -19.17 33.60
N ALA A 713 16.76 -18.72 34.85
CA ALA A 713 15.93 -17.70 35.50
C ALA A 713 16.24 -16.28 35.02
N GLN A 714 17.47 -16.01 34.55
CA GLN A 714 17.93 -14.68 34.13
C GLN A 714 17.70 -14.36 32.65
N SER A 715 17.59 -15.37 31.78
CA SER A 715 17.58 -15.16 30.31
C SER A 715 16.20 -15.04 29.65
N CYS A 716 15.10 -15.32 30.38
CA CYS A 716 13.76 -15.39 29.78
C CYS A 716 12.66 -14.93 30.74
N ASP A 717 12.71 -13.66 31.14
CA ASP A 717 11.59 -13.04 31.87
C ASP A 717 10.49 -12.61 30.89
N VAL A 718 9.56 -13.51 30.56
CA VAL A 718 8.49 -13.18 29.60
C VAL A 718 7.17 -13.88 29.96
N GLN A 719 6.11 -13.08 30.02
CA GLN A 719 4.67 -13.42 29.99
C GLN A 719 4.00 -13.71 31.33
N ARG A 720 3.71 -12.63 32.06
CA ARG A 720 2.68 -12.58 33.09
C ARG A 720 1.56 -11.67 32.59
N ALA A 721 0.41 -12.26 32.23
CA ALA A 721 -0.85 -11.52 32.07
C ALA A 721 -1.74 -11.76 33.31
N MET A 722 -2.03 -10.72 34.10
CA MET A 722 -2.99 -10.80 35.23
C MET A 722 -4.33 -10.14 34.88
N SER A 723 -5.37 -10.45 35.65
CA SER A 723 -6.73 -9.93 35.45
C SER A 723 -6.77 -8.40 35.50
N TYR A 724 -7.52 -7.80 34.56
CA TYR A 724 -7.54 -6.36 34.30
C TYR A 724 -8.86 -5.67 34.75
N ARG A 725 -8.81 -4.35 34.99
CA ARG A 725 -9.98 -3.49 35.30
C ARG A 725 -10.70 -3.08 34.02
N ARG A 726 -11.99 -3.38 33.91
CA ARG A 726 -12.81 -3.33 32.68
C ARG A 726 -12.93 -1.97 31.94
N PHE A 727 -12.35 -0.85 32.39
CA PHE A 727 -12.81 0.49 32.02
C PHE A 727 -11.86 1.44 31.27
N ASP A 728 -10.54 1.20 31.17
CA ASP A 728 -9.67 2.14 30.43
C ASP A 728 -9.49 1.78 28.94
N SER A 729 -9.30 2.79 28.09
CA SER A 729 -9.05 2.63 26.66
C SER A 729 -7.55 2.51 26.37
N VAL A 730 -7.13 1.49 25.62
CA VAL A 730 -5.74 1.32 25.16
C VAL A 730 -5.25 2.50 24.31
N PHE A 731 -6.19 3.29 23.77
CA PHE A 731 -5.91 4.47 22.96
C PHE A 731 -5.71 5.75 23.80
N SER A 732 -5.84 5.65 25.12
CA SER A 732 -5.52 6.75 26.02
C SER A 732 -4.03 7.02 26.00
N ASP A 733 -3.69 8.31 25.97
CA ASP A 733 -2.34 8.81 26.07
C ASP A 733 -1.84 8.58 27.51
N ILE A 734 -0.62 8.06 27.68
CA ILE A 734 0.01 7.82 28.99
C ILE A 734 1.07 8.85 29.35
N VAL A 735 1.15 9.98 28.61
CA VAL A 735 2.13 11.05 28.85
C VAL A 735 2.17 11.44 30.34
N ASP A 736 1.01 11.64 30.96
CA ASP A 736 0.90 12.06 32.37
C ASP A 736 1.51 11.04 33.34
N ILE A 737 1.37 9.75 33.03
CA ILE A 737 1.98 8.68 33.82
C ILE A 737 3.50 8.65 33.55
N THR A 738 3.93 8.75 32.30
CA THR A 738 5.36 8.68 31.92
C THR A 738 6.20 9.86 32.42
N GLN A 739 5.58 11.01 32.75
CA GLN A 739 6.30 12.16 33.30
C GLN A 739 6.87 11.87 34.69
N ASP A 740 6.14 11.14 35.53
CA ASP A 740 6.55 10.70 36.86
C ASP A 740 7.14 9.28 36.79
N MET A 741 8.46 9.15 36.93
CA MET A 741 9.14 7.85 36.82
C MET A 741 8.77 6.87 37.93
N VAL A 742 8.40 7.34 39.12
CA VAL A 742 8.01 6.48 40.23
C VAL A 742 6.65 5.88 39.93
N LYS A 743 5.67 6.74 39.62
CA LYS A 743 4.32 6.31 39.23
C LYS A 743 4.35 5.43 37.98
N PHE A 744 5.16 5.79 36.98
CA PHE A 744 5.30 4.97 35.78
C PHE A 744 5.86 3.59 36.09
N ALA A 745 6.85 3.48 36.97
CA ALA A 745 7.41 2.19 37.38
C ALA A 745 6.39 1.31 38.11
N GLU A 746 5.52 1.92 38.94
CA GLU A 746 4.44 1.24 39.67
C GLU A 746 3.32 0.76 38.75
N ASP A 747 2.91 1.60 37.79
CA ASP A 747 1.79 1.31 36.87
C ASP A 747 2.22 0.50 35.64
N PHE A 748 3.52 0.36 35.36
CA PHE A 748 4.04 -0.30 34.15
C PHE A 748 3.43 -1.68 33.89
N ASP A 749 3.41 -2.54 34.91
CA ASP A 749 2.90 -3.91 34.76
C ASP A 749 1.36 -3.94 34.59
N ASN A 750 0.64 -2.95 35.12
CA ASN A 750 -0.80 -2.78 34.88
C ASN A 750 -1.06 -2.37 33.43
N GLU A 751 -0.27 -1.44 32.89
CA GLU A 751 -0.34 -1.02 31.48
C GLU A 751 0.00 -2.18 30.53
N VAL A 752 1.02 -2.99 30.85
CA VAL A 752 1.35 -4.21 30.09
C VAL A 752 0.13 -5.14 30.04
N ASN A 753 -0.47 -5.45 31.19
CA ASN A 753 -1.62 -6.35 31.27
C ASN A 753 -2.81 -5.85 30.44
N MET A 754 -3.12 -4.56 30.52
CA MET A 754 -4.19 -3.92 29.75
C MET A 754 -3.94 -4.07 28.24
N VAL A 755 -2.77 -3.64 27.76
CA VAL A 755 -2.46 -3.65 26.33
C VAL A 755 -2.42 -5.08 25.80
N VAL A 756 -1.79 -6.00 26.52
CA VAL A 756 -1.68 -7.41 26.09
C VAL A 756 -3.06 -8.06 25.98
N HIS A 757 -3.95 -7.85 26.96
CA HIS A 757 -5.31 -8.39 26.90
C HIS A 757 -6.06 -7.91 25.65
N ARG A 758 -5.90 -6.65 25.26
CA ARG A 758 -6.65 -6.07 24.13
C ARG A 758 -5.96 -6.26 22.78
N CYS A 759 -4.64 -6.26 22.72
CA CYS A 759 -3.88 -6.19 21.47
C CYS A 759 -3.19 -7.51 21.11
N GLN A 760 -2.93 -8.37 22.10
CA GLN A 760 -2.18 -9.62 21.90
C GLN A 760 -3.04 -10.88 22.04
N MET A 761 -4.33 -10.74 22.34
CA MET A 761 -5.26 -11.86 22.37
C MET A 761 -5.51 -12.41 20.96
N HIS A 762 -5.27 -13.71 20.77
CA HIS A 762 -5.54 -14.42 19.53
C HIS A 762 -6.98 -14.93 19.47
N SER A 763 -7.71 -14.48 18.45
CA SER A 763 -8.98 -15.06 18.02
C SER A 763 -8.78 -15.65 16.63
N CYS A 764 -9.34 -16.85 16.38
CA CYS A 764 -9.23 -17.49 15.08
C CYS A 764 -10.03 -16.69 14.03
N GLY A 765 -9.44 -16.49 12.86
CA GLY A 765 -10.10 -15.90 11.68
C GLY A 765 -9.82 -16.73 10.42
N ALA A 766 -10.49 -16.43 9.31
CA ALA A 766 -10.40 -17.23 8.08
C ALA A 766 -8.94 -17.43 7.59
N THR A 767 -8.11 -16.39 7.70
CA THR A 767 -6.68 -16.46 7.32
C THR A 767 -5.88 -17.46 8.18
N CYS A 768 -6.26 -17.66 9.46
CA CYS A 768 -5.56 -18.59 10.36
C CYS A 768 -5.93 -20.06 10.08
N THR A 769 -7.09 -20.31 9.48
CA THR A 769 -7.57 -21.66 9.13
C THR A 769 -7.30 -22.04 7.68
N LYS A 770 -6.79 -21.11 6.85
CA LYS A 770 -6.46 -21.30 5.42
C LYS A 770 -5.97 -22.69 5.04
N TYR A 771 -4.92 -23.18 5.72
CA TYR A 771 -4.30 -24.46 5.36
C TYR A 771 -5.14 -25.66 5.79
N SER A 772 -5.79 -25.58 6.94
CA SER A 772 -6.70 -26.61 7.45
C SER A 772 -8.00 -26.66 6.66
N TYR A 773 -8.45 -25.51 6.15
CA TYR A 773 -9.60 -25.41 5.27
C TYR A 773 -9.32 -26.13 3.93
N LYS A 774 -8.20 -25.78 3.26
CA LYS A 774 -7.82 -26.34 1.95
C LYS A 774 -7.42 -27.81 1.97
N ASP A 775 -6.84 -28.29 3.06
CA ASP A 775 -6.34 -29.67 3.16
C ASP A 775 -7.30 -30.53 4.01
N LYS A 776 -8.33 -31.08 3.36
CA LYS A 776 -9.36 -31.93 4.00
C LYS A 776 -8.77 -33.25 4.53
N GLU A 777 -7.70 -33.75 3.92
CA GLU A 777 -6.96 -34.95 4.37
C GLU A 777 -6.23 -34.70 5.70
N ARG A 778 -5.61 -33.52 5.88
CA ARG A 778 -4.96 -33.11 7.16
C ARG A 778 -5.89 -33.14 8.37
N ARG A 779 -7.21 -33.07 8.18
CA ARG A 779 -8.21 -33.10 9.27
C ARG A 779 -8.47 -34.50 9.82
N LYS A 780 -8.32 -35.55 8.99
CA LYS A 780 -8.64 -36.95 9.35
C LYS A 780 -7.62 -37.59 10.30
N GLY A 781 -6.42 -37.00 10.45
CA GLY A 781 -5.33 -37.55 11.27
C GLY A 781 -5.40 -37.30 12.78
N GLY A 782 -6.44 -36.63 13.29
CA GLY A 782 -6.78 -36.50 14.73
C GLY A 782 -5.78 -35.82 15.68
N LYS A 783 -4.52 -35.57 15.27
CA LYS A 783 -3.42 -35.13 16.16
C LYS A 783 -2.89 -33.71 15.92
N ARG A 784 -3.37 -32.96 14.92
CA ARG A 784 -2.81 -31.64 14.54
C ARG A 784 -3.84 -30.51 14.70
N SER A 785 -3.41 -29.38 15.26
CA SER A 785 -4.26 -28.19 15.48
C SER A 785 -4.80 -27.63 14.16
N LEU A 786 -6.08 -27.23 14.16
CA LEU A 786 -6.76 -26.59 13.02
C LEU A 786 -6.30 -25.14 12.78
N CYS A 787 -5.74 -24.48 13.80
CA CYS A 787 -5.18 -23.14 13.65
C CYS A 787 -3.74 -23.24 13.14
N ARG A 788 -3.39 -22.47 12.10
CA ARG A 788 -2.02 -22.34 11.57
C ARG A 788 -0.99 -22.00 12.66
N PHE A 789 -1.39 -21.23 13.67
CA PHE A 789 -0.51 -20.82 14.75
C PHE A 789 -0.51 -21.77 15.95
N HIS A 790 -1.25 -22.89 15.86
CA HIS A 790 -1.42 -23.88 16.91
C HIS A 790 -2.07 -23.35 18.20
N ALA A 791 -2.96 -22.35 18.07
CA ALA A 791 -3.80 -21.92 19.18
C ALA A 791 -4.97 -22.92 19.41
N PRO A 792 -5.44 -23.12 20.66
CA PRO A 792 -4.85 -22.60 21.89
C PRO A 792 -3.50 -23.27 22.20
N TRP A 793 -2.55 -22.50 22.71
CA TRP A 793 -1.22 -22.98 23.06
C TRP A 793 -1.16 -23.59 24.45
N CYS A 794 -0.30 -24.59 24.63
CA CYS A 794 -0.06 -25.19 25.94
C CYS A 794 0.42 -24.15 26.97
N LEU A 795 -0.19 -24.20 28.16
CA LEU A 795 0.25 -23.45 29.32
C LEU A 795 1.59 -24.01 29.85
N ARG A 796 2.42 -23.10 30.37
CA ARG A 796 3.73 -23.40 30.95
C ARG A 796 3.93 -22.53 32.19
N CYS A 797 4.15 -23.13 33.35
CA CYS A 797 4.29 -22.40 34.61
C CYS A 797 5.62 -21.66 34.75
N LYS A 798 6.66 -22.11 34.05
CA LYS A 798 8.00 -21.53 34.03
C LYS A 798 8.62 -21.64 32.64
N THR A 799 9.64 -20.82 32.37
CA THR A 799 10.47 -20.97 31.18
C THR A 799 11.49 -22.07 31.45
N GLU A 800 11.59 -23.05 30.55
CA GLU A 800 12.52 -24.17 30.65
C GLU A 800 13.00 -24.62 29.27
N ILE A 801 14.11 -25.33 29.25
CA ILE A 801 14.65 -25.97 28.05
C ILE A 801 14.45 -27.47 28.26
N THR A 802 13.81 -28.14 27.31
CA THR A 802 13.59 -29.59 27.41
C THR A 802 14.91 -30.35 27.18
N PRO A 803 15.02 -31.62 27.62
CA PRO A 803 16.20 -32.47 27.33
C PRO A 803 16.51 -32.60 25.83
N GLU A 804 15.52 -32.36 24.97
CA GLU A 804 15.67 -32.34 23.51
C GLU A 804 16.13 -30.97 22.96
N GLY A 805 16.51 -30.03 23.83
CA GLY A 805 16.98 -28.69 23.46
C GLY A 805 15.89 -27.70 23.04
N ILE A 806 14.62 -27.97 23.38
CA ILE A 806 13.49 -27.10 22.98
C ILE A 806 13.23 -26.05 24.07
N LEU A 807 13.30 -24.76 23.72
CA LEU A 807 12.93 -23.67 24.61
C LEU A 807 11.40 -23.56 24.76
N HIS A 808 10.90 -23.89 25.94
CA HIS A 808 9.53 -23.63 26.38
C HIS A 808 9.48 -22.35 27.21
N ILE A 809 8.90 -21.29 26.67
CA ILE A 809 8.69 -20.03 27.41
C ILE A 809 7.48 -20.18 28.33
N ARG A 810 7.57 -19.64 29.55
CA ARG A 810 6.44 -19.50 30.46
C ARG A 810 5.24 -18.89 29.73
N ARG A 811 4.07 -19.46 29.95
CA ARG A 811 2.80 -19.00 29.39
C ARG A 811 1.67 -19.26 30.36
N ASN A 812 1.06 -18.19 30.85
CA ASN A 812 -0.06 -18.27 31.79
C ASN A 812 -1.44 -18.11 31.13
N HIS A 813 -1.49 -17.89 29.81
CA HIS A 813 -2.74 -17.82 29.04
C HIS A 813 -2.59 -18.49 27.67
N GLU A 814 -3.52 -19.36 27.32
CA GLU A 814 -3.44 -20.23 26.14
C GLU A 814 -3.67 -19.50 24.78
N ARG A 815 -4.05 -18.22 24.80
CA ARG A 815 -4.41 -17.43 23.61
C ARG A 815 -3.68 -16.10 23.52
N ILE A 816 -2.78 -15.80 24.44
CA ILE A 816 -1.94 -14.60 24.34
C ILE A 816 -0.76 -14.89 23.42
N ASN A 817 -0.65 -14.10 22.36
CA ASN A 817 0.51 -14.10 21.46
C ASN A 817 1.78 -13.75 22.22
N ARG A 818 2.93 -14.16 21.66
CA ARG A 818 4.23 -13.77 22.22
C ARG A 818 4.43 -12.26 22.11
N PHE A 819 4.74 -11.59 23.21
CA PHE A 819 4.89 -10.14 23.30
C PHE A 819 6.12 -9.73 24.12
N SER A 820 6.53 -8.46 23.99
CA SER A 820 7.50 -7.79 24.87
C SER A 820 6.78 -6.75 25.72
N ALA A 821 7.00 -6.75 27.05
CA ALA A 821 6.36 -5.80 27.97
C ALA A 821 6.68 -4.34 27.61
N ALA A 822 7.96 -4.05 27.34
CA ALA A 822 8.42 -2.73 26.91
C ALA A 822 7.74 -2.27 25.62
N LEU A 823 7.63 -3.16 24.62
CA LEU A 823 6.94 -2.84 23.37
C LEU A 823 5.43 -2.70 23.55
N ALA A 824 4.81 -3.47 24.44
CA ALA A 824 3.38 -3.33 24.72
C ALA A 824 3.06 -1.92 25.25
N VAL A 825 3.84 -1.42 26.21
CA VAL A 825 3.62 -0.08 26.76
C VAL A 825 4.04 1.02 25.78
N ALA A 826 5.16 0.86 25.08
CA ALA A 826 5.64 1.87 24.13
C ALA A 826 4.74 2.01 22.90
N LEU A 827 4.43 0.89 22.25
CA LEU A 827 3.75 0.86 20.96
C LEU A 827 2.22 0.81 21.10
N ARG A 828 1.70 0.19 22.16
CA ARG A 828 0.26 0.06 22.45
C ARG A 828 -0.56 -0.62 21.33
N HIS A 829 0.07 -1.53 20.59
CA HIS A 829 -0.57 -2.35 19.56
C HIS A 829 0.11 -3.73 19.43
N ASN A 830 -0.48 -4.62 18.63
CA ASN A 830 0.02 -5.96 18.34
C ASN A 830 1.42 -5.89 17.73
N HIS A 831 2.30 -6.69 18.29
CA HIS A 831 3.68 -6.89 17.85
C HIS A 831 4.10 -8.31 18.22
N ASN A 832 5.14 -8.82 17.56
CA ASN A 832 5.70 -10.12 17.89
C ASN A 832 7.21 -10.00 18.03
N VAL A 833 7.78 -10.56 19.09
CA VAL A 833 9.23 -10.62 19.30
C VAL A 833 9.59 -12.04 19.67
N ALA A 834 10.61 -12.60 19.05
CA ALA A 834 11.10 -13.93 19.36
C ALA A 834 12.63 -13.94 19.44
N PHE A 835 13.15 -14.49 20.53
CA PHE A 835 14.56 -14.83 20.62
C PHE A 835 14.87 -16.04 19.72
N LEU A 836 16.02 -16.00 19.04
CA LEU A 836 16.47 -16.97 18.04
C LEU A 836 17.76 -17.64 18.55
N PRO A 837 17.64 -18.58 19.50
CA PRO A 837 18.80 -19.11 20.19
C PRO A 837 19.59 -20.17 19.41
N THR A 838 19.07 -20.64 18.26
CA THR A 838 19.74 -21.65 17.42
C THR A 838 19.98 -21.15 16.01
N ASN A 839 21.01 -21.72 15.36
CA ASN A 839 21.28 -21.50 13.93
C ASN A 839 20.08 -21.88 13.05
N ALA A 840 19.38 -22.96 13.37
CA ALA A 840 18.20 -23.40 12.62
C ALA A 840 17.06 -22.39 12.71
N ALA A 841 16.77 -21.86 13.91
CA ALA A 841 15.76 -20.83 14.11
C ALA A 841 16.14 -19.52 13.39
N GLY A 842 17.41 -19.11 13.49
CA GLY A 842 17.96 -17.97 12.76
C GLY A 842 17.79 -18.11 11.25
N LEU A 843 18.25 -19.22 10.67
CA LEU A 843 18.13 -19.50 9.23
C LEU A 843 16.67 -19.52 8.77
N ALA A 844 15.78 -20.19 9.50
CA ALA A 844 14.35 -20.23 9.18
C ALA A 844 13.74 -18.82 9.14
N MET A 845 14.08 -17.95 10.10
CA MET A 845 13.58 -16.58 10.15
C MET A 845 14.17 -15.68 9.05
N ILE A 846 15.41 -15.90 8.62
CA ILE A 846 16.00 -15.19 7.47
C ILE A 846 15.20 -15.48 6.19
N TYR A 847 14.86 -16.75 5.95
CA TYR A 847 14.00 -17.12 4.81
C TYR A 847 12.60 -16.54 4.95
N TYR A 848 12.04 -16.59 6.16
CA TYR A 848 10.71 -16.04 6.43
C TYR A 848 10.63 -14.53 6.18
N ALA A 849 11.50 -13.70 6.79
CA ALA A 849 11.52 -12.23 6.57
C ALA A 849 11.65 -11.85 5.10
N THR A 850 12.55 -12.53 4.39
CA THR A 850 12.83 -12.18 2.98
C THR A 850 11.71 -12.63 2.06
N ASN A 851 10.93 -13.67 2.40
CA ASN A 851 9.73 -14.05 1.65
C ASN A 851 8.63 -12.99 1.74
N TYR A 852 8.54 -12.22 2.83
CA TYR A 852 7.61 -11.09 2.93
C TYR A 852 8.04 -9.85 2.16
N SER A 853 9.28 -9.82 1.65
CA SER A 853 9.74 -8.72 0.80
C SER A 853 9.04 -8.74 -0.56
N THR A 854 8.58 -9.91 -1.03
CA THR A 854 7.92 -10.10 -2.33
C THR A 854 6.87 -11.21 -2.27
N LYS A 855 5.59 -10.86 -2.42
CA LYS A 855 4.49 -11.85 -2.55
C LYS A 855 4.38 -12.48 -3.95
N LEU A 856 5.12 -11.97 -4.93
CA LEU A 856 5.18 -12.50 -6.28
C LEU A 856 6.24 -13.61 -6.32
N ASP A 857 5.84 -14.88 -6.41
CA ASP A 857 6.78 -16.00 -6.56
C ASP A 857 6.59 -16.65 -7.94
N ASN A 858 6.88 -15.89 -9.00
CA ASN A 858 6.84 -16.44 -10.35
C ASN A 858 7.98 -17.46 -10.54
N PRO A 859 7.66 -18.74 -10.85
CA PRO A 859 8.67 -19.75 -11.15
C PRO A 859 9.56 -19.34 -12.32
N LEU A 860 10.84 -19.73 -12.26
CA LEU A 860 11.85 -19.37 -13.26
C LEU A 860 11.47 -19.83 -14.68
N TRP A 861 10.86 -21.01 -14.81
CA TRP A 861 10.42 -21.57 -16.10
C TRP A 861 9.38 -20.69 -16.80
N LYS A 862 8.48 -20.01 -16.07
CA LYS A 862 7.48 -19.09 -16.66
C LYS A 862 8.17 -17.91 -17.37
N ARG A 863 9.33 -17.47 -16.86
CA ARG A 863 10.10 -16.38 -17.46
C ARG A 863 10.80 -16.82 -18.75
N VAL A 864 11.27 -18.06 -18.79
CA VAL A 864 11.89 -18.66 -19.99
C VAL A 864 10.84 -18.85 -21.09
N ALA A 865 9.62 -19.29 -20.74
CA ALA A 865 8.51 -19.38 -21.69
C ALA A 865 8.18 -18.02 -22.35
N LEU A 866 8.26 -16.91 -21.59
CA LEU A 866 8.08 -15.56 -22.15
C LEU A 866 9.16 -15.17 -23.17
N MET A 867 10.37 -15.73 -23.08
CA MET A 867 11.45 -15.46 -24.05
C MET A 867 11.10 -15.97 -25.45
N SER A 868 10.42 -17.11 -25.56
CA SER A 868 9.96 -17.68 -26.83
C SER A 868 9.09 -16.69 -27.60
N ILE A 869 8.15 -16.05 -26.91
CA ILE A 869 7.22 -15.07 -27.51
C ILE A 869 8.00 -13.86 -28.04
N VAL A 870 8.97 -13.38 -27.27
CA VAL A 870 9.78 -12.22 -27.65
C VAL A 870 10.64 -12.54 -28.86
N LEU A 871 11.27 -13.72 -28.91
CA LEU A 871 12.07 -14.15 -30.06
C LEU A 871 11.22 -14.33 -31.32
N GLU A 872 10.05 -14.95 -31.21
CA GLU A 872 9.09 -15.04 -32.32
C GLU A 872 8.65 -13.66 -32.81
N GLY A 873 8.54 -12.67 -31.91
CA GLY A 873 8.24 -11.28 -32.27
C GLY A 873 9.39 -10.58 -32.99
N ILE A 874 10.65 -10.83 -32.58
CA ILE A 874 11.85 -10.25 -33.19
C ILE A 874 12.10 -10.85 -34.58
N ALA A 875 11.98 -12.17 -34.73
CA ALA A 875 12.17 -12.86 -36.01
C ALA A 875 11.16 -12.47 -37.10
N LYS A 876 10.06 -11.80 -36.71
CA LYS A 876 9.04 -11.26 -37.63
C LYS A 876 9.25 -9.78 -37.98
N GLN A 877 10.19 -9.10 -37.33
CA GLN A 877 10.54 -7.69 -37.61
C GLN A 877 11.75 -7.55 -38.55
N GLU A 878 12.59 -8.59 -38.65
CA GLU A 878 13.56 -8.78 -39.73
C GLU A 878 12.87 -9.36 -40.97
#